data_AF-A0AAW5VC62-F1
#
_entry.id   AF-A0AAW5VC62-F1
#
_cell.length_a   1.000
_cell.length_b   1.000
_cell.length_c   1.000
_cell.angle_alpha   90.00
_cell.angle_beta   90.00
_cell.angle_gamma   90.00
#
_symmetry.space_group_name_H-M   'P 1'
#
loop_
_entity.id
_entity.type
_entity.pdbx_description
1 polymer ?
#
loop_
_entity_poly.entity_id
_entity_poly.type
_entity_poly.pdbx_seq_one_letter_code
_entity_poly.pdbx_strand_id
1 'polypeptide(L)'
;MGEFDNTKRAIGVGKLDESARKDMFNKFVSAGGEIIKEKQPPKEDETKKNRPEPKVRTSTVSRGGEDSRSGNRGGSQNKSSDSSNSRSQADSKAQFEKEISSFSARFGIKLKCWLARVTPFGSSDLTPKFMHDFSIRAKQALIELQYSGNELLANQQYSPQLSKALDRINPLLVELLAMGQKLYNGPELTDITDPIMVAPESPVAIERVKNPIYALFKRMYILYPYQETLKKSFVQAYDELQKLEGKPSLIYANKKRKVTQEIDILFDGFFDRLYLVVLRAENKNIPLISRYMENLLGILPEDRPGQRKSGENVPGGKPVETRDEKKEEESKDAEKKEEEVPLSKEQAYGMRLMQMYSIPKLRKKFDPKNEYAHIPDSDKALLSLFYFYEFDDEYSFVMTTKKIDIKPGSVNGVKVDYRQKMLDIYEGTRTIIDQFRIYNDVIKELEKHKANPGANYIEASKKLTGIEQKRTGQSRTVRMAIKEFSLKSRDSLLILIKDMKSKKEIVANMNDVLTLDSMESRKRLNKKAVKQCIMEAYCYLLALYDRLDTGDLFGGLVELTPDQMKSSFGVDLGNANSESGQTEIADLDKEGNEEAIPQTKLTSDLESQDKTEDLSNEENDNTDEPLDDDILPSGNPF
;
A
#
# COMPACT_ATOMS: atom_id res chain seq x y z
N MET A 1 -33.51 -19.85 -10.02
CA MET A 1 -34.94 -20.08 -10.37
C MET A 1 -35.28 -21.55 -10.67
N GLY A 2 -34.46 -22.56 -10.31
CA GLY A 2 -34.74 -23.97 -10.67
C GLY A 2 -35.34 -24.85 -9.55
N GLU A 3 -35.18 -24.48 -8.29
CA GLU A 3 -35.56 -25.36 -7.15
C GLU A 3 -37.04 -25.23 -6.75
N PHE A 4 -37.63 -24.04 -6.95
CA PHE A 4 -39.04 -23.78 -6.63
C PHE A 4 -40.00 -24.56 -7.53
N ASP A 5 -39.66 -24.71 -8.81
CA ASP A 5 -40.50 -25.43 -9.79
C ASP A 5 -40.43 -26.95 -9.62
N ASN A 6 -39.26 -27.48 -9.23
CA ASN A 6 -39.12 -28.90 -8.91
C ASN A 6 -39.96 -29.30 -7.68
N THR A 7 -39.99 -28.43 -6.66
CA THR A 7 -40.80 -28.64 -5.44
C THR A 7 -42.29 -28.57 -5.73
N LYS A 8 -42.74 -27.61 -6.55
CA LYS A 8 -44.15 -27.50 -6.99
C LYS A 8 -44.61 -28.72 -7.81
N ARG A 9 -43.71 -29.28 -8.64
CA ARG A 9 -43.99 -30.47 -9.45
C ARG A 9 -44.03 -31.75 -8.61
N ALA A 10 -43.15 -31.87 -7.61
CA ALA A 10 -43.11 -33.01 -6.68
C ALA A 10 -44.34 -33.07 -5.76
N ILE A 11 -44.86 -31.92 -5.33
CA ILE A 11 -46.05 -31.84 -4.46
C ILE A 11 -47.37 -32.00 -5.24
N GLY A 12 -47.32 -31.99 -6.59
CA GLY A 12 -48.51 -32.21 -7.40
C GLY A 12 -49.59 -31.14 -7.25
N VAL A 13 -49.20 -29.90 -6.88
CA VAL A 13 -50.12 -28.79 -6.53
C VAL A 13 -51.11 -28.48 -7.65
N GLY A 14 -50.72 -28.72 -8.91
CA GLY A 14 -51.58 -28.53 -10.08
C GLY A 14 -52.73 -29.54 -10.23
N LYS A 15 -52.75 -30.63 -9.46
CA LYS A 15 -53.81 -31.67 -9.48
C LYS A 15 -54.65 -31.72 -8.20
N LEU A 16 -54.41 -30.81 -7.25
CA LEU A 16 -55.16 -30.77 -5.99
C LEU A 16 -56.38 -29.87 -6.10
N ASP A 17 -57.49 -30.39 -5.61
CA ASP A 17 -58.76 -29.69 -5.50
C ASP A 17 -58.67 -28.54 -4.47
N GLU A 18 -59.51 -27.52 -4.64
CA GLU A 18 -59.35 -26.24 -3.92
C GLU A 18 -59.50 -26.38 -2.40
N SER A 19 -60.32 -27.34 -1.96
CA SER A 19 -60.46 -27.77 -0.57
C SER A 19 -59.16 -28.37 0.00
N ALA A 20 -58.53 -29.30 -0.73
CA ALA A 20 -57.29 -29.96 -0.32
C ALA A 20 -56.10 -28.98 -0.24
N ARG A 21 -56.10 -27.96 -1.11
CA ARG A 21 -55.09 -26.89 -1.10
C ARG A 21 -55.18 -26.04 0.17
N LYS A 22 -56.40 -25.78 0.65
CA LYS A 22 -56.66 -25.01 1.87
C LYS A 22 -56.26 -25.78 3.13
N ASP A 23 -56.49 -27.08 3.16
CA ASP A 23 -56.06 -27.95 4.27
C ASP A 23 -54.54 -28.11 4.36
N MET A 24 -53.85 -28.28 3.22
CA MET A 24 -52.38 -28.29 3.21
C MET A 24 -51.78 -26.95 3.64
N PHE A 25 -52.41 -25.85 3.23
CA PHE A 25 -52.02 -24.50 3.66
C PHE A 25 -52.15 -24.32 5.18
N ASN A 26 -53.27 -24.75 5.77
CA ASN A 26 -53.48 -24.67 7.21
C ASN A 26 -52.51 -25.58 7.99
N LYS A 27 -52.20 -26.77 7.47
CA LYS A 27 -51.18 -27.66 8.06
C LYS A 27 -49.76 -27.07 7.96
N PHE A 28 -49.44 -26.38 6.88
CA PHE A 28 -48.14 -25.72 6.69
C PHE A 28 -47.94 -24.54 7.64
N VAL A 29 -48.96 -23.70 7.83
CA VAL A 29 -48.93 -22.57 8.77
C VAL A 29 -48.92 -23.04 10.22
N SER A 30 -49.69 -24.08 10.56
CA SER A 30 -49.70 -24.64 11.93
C SER A 30 -48.42 -25.38 12.31
N ALA A 31 -47.64 -25.87 11.34
CA ALA A 31 -46.31 -26.44 11.55
C ALA A 31 -45.19 -25.38 11.65
N GLY A 32 -45.53 -24.08 11.68
CA GLY A 32 -44.58 -22.98 11.86
C GLY A 32 -43.94 -22.45 10.57
N GLY A 33 -44.51 -22.74 9.39
CA GLY A 33 -44.04 -22.19 8.12
C GLY A 33 -44.41 -20.71 7.93
N GLU A 34 -43.42 -19.86 7.66
CA GLU A 34 -43.62 -18.44 7.38
C GLU A 34 -43.82 -18.19 5.87
N ILE A 35 -44.90 -17.50 5.50
CA ILE A 35 -45.25 -17.20 4.10
C ILE A 35 -44.59 -15.89 3.69
N ILE A 36 -43.49 -15.99 2.95
CA ILE A 36 -42.87 -14.82 2.29
C ILE A 36 -43.76 -14.41 1.12
N LYS A 37 -44.44 -13.26 1.25
CA LYS A 37 -45.22 -12.68 0.15
C LYS A 37 -44.26 -12.02 -0.85
N GLU A 38 -44.02 -12.69 -1.97
CA GLU A 38 -43.41 -12.05 -3.14
C GLU A 38 -44.29 -10.88 -3.61
N LYS A 39 -43.65 -9.71 -3.77
CA LYS A 39 -44.26 -8.49 -4.26
C LYS A 39 -44.72 -8.73 -5.70
N GLN A 40 -46.04 -8.81 -5.90
CA GLN A 40 -46.62 -8.89 -7.24
C GLN A 40 -46.29 -7.61 -8.02
N PRO A 41 -45.89 -7.72 -9.30
CA PRO A 41 -45.89 -6.58 -10.20
C PRO A 41 -47.34 -6.10 -10.41
N PRO A 42 -47.58 -4.79 -10.52
CA PRO A 42 -48.92 -4.25 -10.66
C PRO A 42 -49.56 -4.74 -11.95
N LYS A 43 -50.81 -5.21 -11.84
CA LYS A 43 -51.69 -5.49 -12.97
C LYS A 43 -51.99 -4.19 -13.71
N GLU A 44 -51.71 -4.19 -15.01
CA GLU A 44 -52.20 -3.18 -15.95
C GLU A 44 -53.71 -3.34 -16.11
N ASP A 45 -54.46 -2.28 -15.79
CA ASP A 45 -55.87 -2.18 -16.16
C ASP A 45 -55.98 -1.87 -17.66
N GLU A 46 -56.91 -2.59 -18.26
CA GLU A 46 -57.23 -2.66 -19.67
C GLU A 46 -57.54 -1.27 -20.26
N THR A 47 -56.79 -0.85 -21.28
CA THR A 47 -57.40 -0.12 -22.40
C THR A 47 -56.54 -0.18 -23.66
N LYS A 48 -57.16 -0.73 -24.72
CA LYS A 48 -56.95 -0.43 -26.15
C LYS A 48 -55.86 -1.21 -26.90
N LYS A 49 -56.33 -2.31 -27.48
CA LYS A 49 -56.21 -2.76 -28.89
C LYS A 49 -55.15 -2.06 -29.77
N ASN A 50 -54.40 -2.93 -30.46
CA ASN A 50 -53.65 -2.75 -31.71
C ASN A 50 -52.28 -2.07 -31.62
N ARG A 51 -51.21 -2.88 -31.47
CA ARG A 51 -49.96 -2.70 -32.22
C ARG A 51 -49.11 -3.99 -32.26
N PRO A 52 -48.35 -4.23 -33.35
CA PRO A 52 -47.69 -5.50 -33.65
C PRO A 52 -46.27 -5.59 -33.05
N GLU A 53 -45.77 -6.83 -32.98
CA GLU A 53 -44.45 -7.24 -32.49
C GLU A 53 -43.26 -6.46 -33.11
N PRO A 54 -42.22 -6.13 -32.34
CA PRO A 54 -40.96 -5.67 -32.90
C PRO A 54 -40.03 -6.86 -33.20
N LYS A 55 -39.86 -7.11 -34.51
CA LYS A 55 -38.78 -7.96 -35.04
C LYS A 55 -37.42 -7.39 -34.67
N VAL A 56 -36.59 -8.28 -34.12
CA VAL A 56 -35.13 -8.22 -34.10
C VAL A 56 -34.60 -7.85 -35.49
N ARG A 57 -33.77 -6.82 -35.59
CA ARG A 57 -32.93 -6.56 -36.77
C ARG A 57 -31.50 -6.23 -36.37
N THR A 58 -30.68 -7.26 -36.55
CA THR A 58 -29.30 -7.18 -37.01
C THR A 58 -29.16 -6.24 -38.21
N SER A 59 -28.19 -5.33 -38.17
CA SER A 59 -27.84 -4.47 -39.29
C SER A 59 -26.47 -4.88 -39.84
N THR A 60 -26.50 -5.74 -40.85
CA THR A 60 -25.44 -5.90 -41.86
C THR A 60 -25.68 -4.91 -43.01
N VAL A 61 -24.58 -4.31 -43.46
CA VAL A 61 -24.45 -3.24 -44.45
C VAL A 61 -25.00 -3.62 -45.84
N SER A 62 -25.63 -2.64 -46.50
CA SER A 62 -26.31 -2.73 -47.79
C SER A 62 -25.41 -2.48 -49.01
N ARG A 63 -25.66 -3.23 -50.10
CA ARG A 63 -25.55 -2.83 -51.53
C ARG A 63 -27.00 -2.82 -52.04
N GLY A 64 -27.59 -1.76 -52.59
CA GLY A 64 -27.24 -1.07 -53.83
C GLY A 64 -28.19 -1.57 -54.94
N GLY A 65 -29.17 -0.77 -55.36
CA GLY A 65 -30.11 -1.13 -56.43
C GLY A 65 -31.21 -0.09 -56.64
N GLU A 66 -31.27 0.42 -57.88
CA GLU A 66 -32.05 1.56 -58.39
C GLU A 66 -33.55 1.30 -58.60
N ASP A 67 -34.21 2.43 -58.91
CA ASP A 67 -35.29 2.58 -59.89
C ASP A 67 -36.77 2.52 -59.46
N SER A 68 -37.30 3.74 -59.34
CA SER A 68 -38.23 4.33 -60.33
C SER A 68 -39.72 4.47 -59.97
N ARG A 69 -40.12 5.76 -60.00
CA ARG A 69 -41.35 6.34 -60.59
C ARG A 69 -42.72 5.82 -60.14
N SER A 70 -43.53 6.70 -59.55
CA SER A 70 -44.54 7.49 -60.29
C SER A 70 -45.64 8.07 -59.38
N GLY A 71 -46.06 9.31 -59.68
CA GLY A 71 -47.45 9.51 -60.10
C GLY A 71 -48.53 9.98 -59.11
N ASN A 72 -48.40 11.23 -58.65
CA ASN A 72 -49.43 12.30 -58.74
C ASN A 72 -50.83 12.25 -58.07
N ARG A 73 -51.13 13.41 -57.46
CA ARG A 73 -52.41 14.18 -57.37
C ARG A 73 -53.41 13.93 -56.23
N GLY A 74 -53.47 14.93 -55.33
CA GLY A 74 -54.69 15.73 -55.19
C GLY A 74 -55.10 16.13 -53.76
N GLY A 75 -54.97 17.43 -53.42
CA GLY A 75 -56.05 18.15 -52.72
C GLY A 75 -55.92 18.49 -51.23
N SER A 76 -55.22 19.60 -50.96
CA SER A 76 -55.59 20.71 -50.04
C SER A 76 -55.77 20.51 -48.51
N GLN A 77 -55.12 21.46 -47.81
CA GLN A 77 -55.40 22.04 -46.49
C GLN A 77 -54.84 21.41 -45.20
N ASN A 78 -53.75 22.06 -44.77
CA ASN A 78 -53.47 22.57 -43.42
C ASN A 78 -52.80 21.71 -42.34
N LYS A 79 -51.75 22.37 -41.79
CA LYS A 79 -51.12 22.25 -40.46
C LYS A 79 -50.10 21.13 -40.25
N SER A 80 -48.85 21.49 -40.53
CA SER A 80 -47.67 21.34 -39.64
C SER A 80 -47.84 20.36 -38.47
N SER A 81 -47.37 19.12 -38.63
CA SER A 81 -47.28 18.15 -37.53
C SER A 81 -45.94 17.41 -37.39
N ASP A 82 -44.88 17.88 -38.08
CA ASP A 82 -43.52 17.34 -37.91
C ASP A 82 -42.81 17.80 -36.62
N SER A 83 -43.51 18.53 -35.74
CA SER A 83 -43.03 18.86 -34.38
C SER A 83 -43.59 17.95 -33.28
N SER A 84 -44.43 16.96 -33.61
CA SER A 84 -45.15 16.17 -32.60
C SER A 84 -44.32 15.03 -32.00
N ASN A 85 -43.37 14.47 -32.75
CA ASN A 85 -42.57 13.34 -32.28
C ASN A 85 -41.33 13.77 -31.46
N SER A 86 -40.80 14.98 -31.70
CA SER A 86 -39.77 15.57 -30.85
C SER A 86 -40.36 16.19 -29.57
N ARG A 87 -41.58 16.73 -29.63
CA ARG A 87 -42.32 17.21 -28.45
C ARG A 87 -42.71 16.07 -27.51
N SER A 88 -43.23 14.95 -27.99
CA SER A 88 -43.61 13.81 -27.11
C SER A 88 -42.43 13.21 -26.34
N GLN A 89 -41.24 13.16 -26.97
CA GLN A 89 -40.01 12.69 -26.33
C GLN A 89 -39.40 13.73 -25.37
N ALA A 90 -39.51 15.02 -25.70
CA ALA A 90 -39.11 16.11 -24.80
C ALA A 90 -40.06 16.22 -23.59
N ASP A 91 -41.37 16.04 -23.80
CA ASP A 91 -42.40 16.08 -22.76
C ASP A 91 -42.27 14.89 -21.80
N SER A 92 -41.98 13.68 -22.30
CA SER A 92 -41.71 12.52 -21.44
C SER A 92 -40.41 12.65 -20.64
N LYS A 93 -39.35 13.21 -21.23
CA LYS A 93 -38.10 13.52 -20.50
C LYS A 93 -38.32 14.59 -19.42
N ALA A 94 -39.11 15.62 -19.73
CA ALA A 94 -39.45 16.68 -18.80
C ALA A 94 -40.38 16.19 -17.66
N GLN A 95 -41.30 15.28 -17.95
CA GLN A 95 -42.14 14.62 -16.95
C GLN A 95 -41.31 13.74 -16.01
N PHE A 96 -40.40 12.94 -16.57
CA PHE A 96 -39.46 12.13 -15.77
C PHE A 96 -38.57 13.02 -14.88
N GLU A 97 -38.07 14.13 -15.41
CA GLU A 97 -37.28 15.08 -14.62
C GLU A 97 -38.08 15.74 -13.49
N LYS A 98 -39.36 16.05 -13.72
CA LYS A 98 -40.28 16.54 -12.68
C LYS A 98 -40.56 15.48 -11.61
N GLU A 99 -40.68 14.21 -11.98
CA GLU A 99 -40.91 13.11 -11.04
C GLU A 99 -39.71 12.89 -10.11
N ILE A 100 -38.50 12.77 -10.68
CA ILE A 100 -37.27 12.56 -9.90
C ILE A 100 -36.88 13.78 -9.05
N SER A 101 -37.32 14.99 -9.43
CA SER A 101 -37.05 16.23 -8.70
C SER A 101 -38.22 16.71 -7.83
N SER A 102 -39.29 15.92 -7.72
CA SER A 102 -40.49 16.24 -6.93
C SER A 102 -40.17 16.40 -5.43
N PHE A 103 -41.02 17.12 -4.70
CA PHE A 103 -40.83 17.33 -3.26
C PHE A 103 -40.77 16.00 -2.48
N SER A 104 -41.61 15.03 -2.82
CA SER A 104 -41.60 13.69 -2.22
C SER A 104 -40.31 12.93 -2.56
N ALA A 105 -39.80 13.05 -3.79
CA ALA A 105 -38.52 12.46 -4.17
C ALA A 105 -37.36 13.07 -3.37
N ARG A 106 -37.29 14.40 -3.26
CA ARG A 106 -36.28 15.10 -2.45
C ARG A 106 -36.33 14.69 -0.99
N PHE A 107 -37.54 14.63 -0.42
CA PHE A 107 -37.76 14.14 0.94
C PHE A 107 -37.27 12.70 1.12
N GLY A 108 -37.62 11.81 0.18
CA GLY A 108 -37.18 10.42 0.17
C GLY A 108 -35.66 10.28 0.12
N ILE A 109 -34.96 11.12 -0.65
CA ILE A 109 -33.49 11.17 -0.67
C ILE A 109 -32.96 11.59 0.70
N LYS A 110 -33.52 12.62 1.34
CA LYS A 110 -33.10 13.05 2.69
C LYS A 110 -33.23 11.91 3.69
N LEU A 111 -34.35 11.20 3.66
CA LEU A 111 -34.61 10.07 4.55
C LEU A 111 -33.63 8.92 4.31
N LYS A 112 -33.39 8.53 3.04
CA LYS A 112 -32.43 7.48 2.69
C LYS A 112 -31.00 7.85 3.13
N CYS A 113 -30.57 9.09 2.88
CA CYS A 113 -29.23 9.56 3.28
C CYS A 113 -29.07 9.56 4.80
N TRP A 114 -30.11 9.95 5.53
CA TRP A 114 -30.11 9.95 7.00
C TRP A 114 -30.05 8.53 7.57
N LEU A 115 -30.86 7.59 7.06
CA LEU A 115 -30.84 6.18 7.47
C LEU A 115 -29.48 5.52 7.18
N ALA A 116 -28.89 5.82 6.03
CA ALA A 116 -27.56 5.34 5.65
C ALA A 116 -26.41 6.11 6.34
N ARG A 117 -26.71 7.10 7.19
CA ARG A 117 -25.76 7.96 7.91
C ARG A 117 -24.81 8.76 7.00
N VAL A 118 -25.22 9.04 5.77
CA VAL A 118 -24.43 9.80 4.79
C VAL A 118 -24.51 11.30 5.06
N THR A 119 -25.72 11.82 5.25
CA THR A 119 -25.97 13.24 5.63
C THR A 119 -26.99 13.34 6.75
N PRO A 120 -26.94 14.37 7.61
CA PRO A 120 -28.03 14.68 8.52
C PRO A 120 -29.30 15.06 7.73
N PHE A 121 -30.48 14.86 8.33
CA PHE A 121 -31.76 15.09 7.64
C PHE A 121 -31.90 16.53 7.09
N GLY A 122 -31.46 17.52 7.87
CA GLY A 122 -31.58 18.95 7.57
C GLY A 122 -30.44 19.56 6.78
N SER A 123 -29.25 18.95 6.74
CA SER A 123 -28.05 19.52 6.09
C SER A 123 -27.69 18.77 4.80
N SER A 124 -27.11 19.48 3.83
CA SER A 124 -26.48 18.88 2.65
C SER A 124 -25.11 18.29 2.94
N ASP A 125 -24.54 18.52 4.13
CA ASP A 125 -23.17 18.14 4.45
C ASP A 125 -23.05 16.65 4.79
N LEU A 126 -21.94 16.06 4.36
CA LEU A 126 -21.55 14.70 4.70
C LEU A 126 -21.23 14.63 6.19
N THR A 127 -21.72 13.57 6.84
CA THR A 127 -21.43 13.36 8.27
C THR A 127 -19.94 13.05 8.47
N PRO A 128 -19.35 13.50 9.59
CA PRO A 128 -17.98 13.12 9.96
C PRO A 128 -17.79 11.60 9.97
N LYS A 129 -18.80 10.86 10.46
CA LYS A 129 -18.78 9.40 10.50
C LYS A 129 -18.69 8.76 9.12
N PHE A 130 -19.46 9.23 8.13
CA PHE A 130 -19.36 8.73 6.76
C PHE A 130 -17.97 9.02 6.17
N MET A 131 -17.45 10.23 6.40
CA MET A 131 -16.15 10.64 5.90
C MET A 131 -15.00 9.86 6.55
N HIS A 132 -15.07 9.59 7.86
CA HIS A 132 -14.14 8.72 8.57
C HIS A 132 -14.20 7.28 8.05
N ASP A 133 -15.40 6.70 7.96
CA ASP A 133 -15.61 5.37 7.38
C ASP A 133 -15.00 5.28 5.98
N PHE A 134 -15.21 6.29 5.13
CA PHE A 134 -14.64 6.35 3.79
C PHE A 134 -13.11 6.47 3.83
N SER A 135 -12.57 7.39 4.64
CA SER A 135 -11.13 7.65 4.73
C SER A 135 -10.32 6.48 5.26
N ILE A 136 -10.94 5.61 6.06
CA ILE A 136 -10.30 4.43 6.64
C ILE A 136 -10.60 3.20 5.76
N ARG A 137 -11.86 2.82 5.60
CA ARG A 137 -12.23 1.54 5.00
C ARG A 137 -12.26 1.58 3.48
N ALA A 138 -12.93 2.57 2.89
CA ALA A 138 -13.02 2.65 1.42
C ALA A 138 -11.65 2.96 0.82
N LYS A 139 -10.91 3.91 1.41
CA LYS A 139 -9.54 4.24 0.98
C LYS A 139 -8.62 3.04 1.08
N GLN A 140 -8.63 2.31 2.20
CA GLN A 140 -7.82 1.10 2.35
C GLN A 140 -8.19 0.04 1.31
N ALA A 141 -9.48 -0.23 1.10
CA ALA A 141 -9.94 -1.21 0.12
C ALA A 141 -9.52 -0.84 -1.32
N LEU A 142 -9.57 0.44 -1.68
CA LEU A 142 -9.08 0.93 -2.97
C LEU A 142 -7.57 0.75 -3.13
N ILE A 143 -6.78 1.08 -2.10
CA ILE A 143 -5.32 0.90 -2.11
C ILE A 143 -4.96 -0.58 -2.25
N GLU A 144 -5.60 -1.45 -1.47
CA GLU A 144 -5.32 -2.88 -1.50
C GLU A 144 -5.68 -3.49 -2.86
N LEU A 145 -6.82 -3.09 -3.45
CA LEU A 145 -7.22 -3.54 -4.77
C LEU A 145 -6.22 -3.09 -5.86
N GLN A 146 -5.69 -1.87 -5.75
CA GLN A 146 -4.63 -1.40 -6.64
C GLN A 146 -3.33 -2.18 -6.42
N TYR A 147 -2.96 -2.46 -5.18
CA TYR A 147 -1.77 -3.25 -4.85
C TYR A 147 -1.87 -4.67 -5.43
N SER A 148 -2.99 -5.36 -5.22
CA SER A 148 -3.26 -6.66 -5.84
C SER A 148 -3.23 -6.58 -7.36
N GLY A 149 -3.79 -5.52 -7.95
CA GLY A 149 -3.73 -5.28 -9.41
C GLY A 149 -2.30 -5.12 -9.91
N ASN A 150 -1.47 -4.31 -9.23
CA ASN A 150 -0.06 -4.09 -9.55
C ASN A 150 0.75 -5.38 -9.43
N GLU A 151 0.54 -6.16 -8.37
CA GLU A 151 1.21 -7.45 -8.17
C GLU A 151 1.00 -8.39 -9.36
N LEU A 152 -0.24 -8.44 -9.87
CA LEU A 152 -0.63 -9.31 -10.97
C LEU A 152 -0.19 -8.76 -12.33
N LEU A 153 -0.38 -7.46 -12.59
CA LEU A 153 -0.24 -6.87 -13.93
C LEU A 153 1.08 -6.14 -14.16
N ALA A 154 1.73 -5.61 -13.11
CA ALA A 154 2.97 -4.84 -13.24
C ALA A 154 4.25 -5.68 -13.06
N ASN A 155 4.12 -6.94 -12.60
CA ASN A 155 5.27 -7.84 -12.47
C ASN A 155 5.79 -8.28 -13.84
N GLN A 156 6.92 -7.71 -14.28
CA GLN A 156 7.50 -7.97 -15.61
C GLN A 156 7.83 -9.45 -15.87
N GLN A 157 8.10 -10.24 -14.82
CA GLN A 157 8.47 -11.64 -14.96
C GLN A 157 7.27 -12.55 -15.27
N TYR A 158 6.13 -12.32 -14.61
CA TYR A 158 4.96 -13.21 -14.69
C TYR A 158 3.76 -12.60 -15.41
N SER A 159 3.63 -11.27 -15.48
CA SER A 159 2.49 -10.57 -16.08
C SER A 159 2.18 -10.98 -17.53
N PRO A 160 3.17 -11.15 -18.45
CA PRO A 160 2.88 -11.61 -19.81
C PRO A 160 2.31 -13.03 -19.87
N GLN A 161 2.82 -13.93 -19.02
CA GLN A 161 2.36 -15.32 -18.95
C GLN A 161 0.97 -15.40 -18.30
N LEU A 162 0.76 -14.60 -17.25
CA LEU A 162 -0.51 -14.48 -16.55
C LEU A 162 -1.61 -13.92 -17.45
N SER A 163 -1.34 -12.81 -18.14
CA SER A 163 -2.28 -12.19 -19.08
C SER A 163 -2.66 -13.16 -20.19
N LYS A 164 -1.68 -13.91 -20.74
CA LYS A 164 -1.94 -14.94 -21.76
C LYS A 164 -2.76 -16.12 -21.22
N ALA A 165 -2.57 -16.52 -19.96
CA ALA A 165 -3.34 -17.58 -19.33
C ALA A 165 -4.80 -17.15 -19.09
N LEU A 166 -5.00 -15.92 -18.61
CA LEU A 166 -6.33 -15.34 -18.40
C LEU A 166 -7.07 -15.08 -19.72
N ASP A 167 -6.36 -14.63 -20.77
CA ASP A 167 -6.92 -14.41 -22.11
C ASP A 167 -7.48 -15.67 -22.74
N ARG A 168 -6.84 -16.83 -22.48
CA ARG A 168 -7.34 -18.13 -22.93
C ARG A 168 -8.66 -18.51 -22.27
N ILE A 169 -8.93 -17.99 -21.06
CA ILE A 169 -10.17 -18.23 -20.34
C ILE A 169 -11.23 -17.24 -20.82
N ASN A 170 -10.96 -15.95 -20.65
CA ASN A 170 -11.80 -14.86 -21.13
C ASN A 170 -11.00 -13.53 -21.08
N PRO A 171 -10.79 -12.84 -22.22
CA PRO A 171 -10.07 -11.55 -22.27
C PRO A 171 -10.64 -10.46 -21.35
N LEU A 172 -11.93 -10.55 -21.01
CA LEU A 172 -12.60 -9.67 -20.06
C LEU A 172 -11.95 -9.71 -18.67
N LEU A 173 -11.34 -10.81 -18.27
CA LEU A 173 -10.75 -10.95 -16.92
C LEU A 173 -9.56 -10.01 -16.73
N VAL A 174 -8.67 -9.93 -17.73
CA VAL A 174 -7.52 -9.02 -17.70
C VAL A 174 -7.97 -7.56 -17.77
N GLU A 175 -9.01 -7.28 -18.56
CA GLU A 175 -9.60 -5.95 -18.64
C GLU A 175 -10.20 -5.52 -17.30
N LEU A 176 -10.96 -6.39 -16.65
CA LEU A 176 -11.54 -6.12 -15.33
C LEU A 176 -10.47 -5.96 -14.24
N LEU A 177 -9.38 -6.74 -14.28
CA LEU A 177 -8.23 -6.54 -13.37
C LEU A 177 -7.64 -5.14 -13.52
N ALA A 178 -7.40 -4.71 -14.76
CA ALA A 178 -6.83 -3.40 -15.05
C ALA A 178 -7.79 -2.26 -14.65
N MET A 179 -9.09 -2.43 -14.88
CA MET A 179 -10.10 -1.46 -14.43
C MET A 179 -10.23 -1.43 -12.91
N GLY A 180 -10.17 -2.58 -12.24
CA GLY A 180 -10.16 -2.69 -10.78
C GLY A 180 -8.95 -2.01 -10.15
N GLN A 181 -7.76 -2.21 -10.72
CA GLN A 181 -6.53 -1.51 -10.31
C GLN A 181 -6.67 0.01 -10.43
N LYS A 182 -7.34 0.49 -11.49
CA LYS A 182 -7.59 1.92 -11.74
C LYS A 182 -8.73 2.53 -10.91
N LEU A 183 -9.39 1.76 -10.03
CA LEU A 183 -10.36 2.34 -9.08
C LEU A 183 -9.67 3.30 -8.11
N TYR A 184 -8.43 3.01 -7.72
CA TYR A 184 -7.63 3.93 -6.93
C TYR A 184 -7.10 5.08 -7.80
N ASN A 185 -7.29 6.31 -7.33
CA ASN A 185 -6.59 7.49 -7.81
C ASN A 185 -6.18 8.31 -6.58
N GLY A 186 -4.87 8.44 -6.36
CA GLY A 186 -4.29 9.08 -5.16
C GLY A 186 -4.76 10.52 -4.98
N PRO A 187 -4.54 11.41 -5.97
CA PRO A 187 -5.05 12.78 -5.95
C PRO A 187 -6.55 12.87 -5.65
N GLU A 188 -7.40 12.13 -6.37
CA GLU A 188 -8.85 12.20 -6.17
C GLU A 188 -9.28 11.73 -4.77
N LEU A 189 -8.64 10.69 -4.22
CA LEU A 189 -8.94 10.21 -2.86
C LEU A 189 -8.44 11.17 -1.78
N THR A 190 -7.32 11.84 -2.03
CA THR A 190 -6.77 12.88 -1.16
C THR A 190 -7.76 14.05 -1.11
N ASP A 191 -8.24 14.53 -2.26
CA ASP A 191 -9.26 15.58 -2.33
C ASP A 191 -10.58 15.22 -1.58
N ILE A 192 -10.98 13.95 -1.59
CA ILE A 192 -12.14 13.48 -0.83
C ILE A 192 -11.87 13.47 0.68
N THR A 193 -10.66 13.05 1.10
CA THR A 193 -10.36 12.75 2.52
C THR A 193 -9.72 13.90 3.28
N ASP A 194 -8.99 14.80 2.62
CA ASP A 194 -8.36 15.97 3.22
C ASP A 194 -9.30 16.83 4.08
N PRO A 195 -10.57 17.11 3.68
CA PRO A 195 -11.46 17.91 4.50
C PRO A 195 -11.70 17.33 5.90
N ILE A 196 -11.81 16.00 6.01
CA ILE A 196 -12.04 15.33 7.29
C ILE A 196 -10.73 15.08 8.05
N MET A 197 -9.59 14.99 7.37
CA MET A 197 -8.28 14.91 8.02
C MET A 197 -7.88 16.23 8.70
N VAL A 198 -8.19 17.37 8.06
CA VAL A 198 -7.91 18.70 8.61
C VAL A 198 -8.85 19.06 9.77
N ALA A 199 -10.12 18.66 9.68
CA ALA A 199 -11.13 18.93 10.70
C ALA A 199 -11.97 17.67 11.01
N PRO A 200 -11.47 16.76 11.88
CA PRO A 200 -12.07 15.43 12.12
C PRO A 200 -13.52 15.43 12.59
N GLU A 201 -13.94 16.46 13.30
CA GLU A 201 -15.31 16.56 13.85
C GLU A 201 -16.25 17.43 12.99
N SER A 202 -15.72 18.05 11.92
CA SER A 202 -16.51 18.96 11.09
C SER A 202 -17.23 18.19 9.98
N PRO A 203 -18.53 18.45 9.76
CA PRO A 203 -19.21 18.02 8.54
C PRO A 203 -18.53 18.57 7.29
N VAL A 204 -18.59 17.81 6.19
CA VAL A 204 -17.96 18.17 4.91
C VAL A 204 -19.04 18.49 3.88
N ALA A 205 -19.04 19.71 3.36
CA ALA A 205 -20.00 20.10 2.31
C ALA A 205 -19.82 19.21 1.07
N ILE A 206 -20.91 18.63 0.55
CA ILE A 206 -20.87 17.76 -0.64
C ILE A 206 -20.22 18.48 -1.82
N GLU A 207 -20.51 19.78 -2.02
CA GLU A 207 -19.94 20.55 -3.13
C GLU A 207 -18.41 20.63 -3.12
N ARG A 208 -17.78 20.56 -1.93
CA ARG A 208 -16.32 20.57 -1.82
C ARG A 208 -15.67 19.31 -2.39
N VAL A 209 -16.36 18.17 -2.31
CA VAL A 209 -15.84 16.85 -2.71
C VAL A 209 -16.62 16.23 -3.88
N LYS A 210 -17.52 17.01 -4.50
CA LYS A 210 -18.45 16.52 -5.53
C LYS A 210 -17.73 15.89 -6.71
N ASN A 211 -16.79 16.62 -7.31
CA ASN A 211 -16.06 16.18 -8.50
C ASN A 211 -15.28 14.87 -8.29
N PRO A 212 -14.41 14.74 -7.28
CA PRO A 212 -13.68 13.49 -7.08
C PRO A 212 -14.59 12.32 -6.65
N ILE A 213 -15.69 12.58 -5.92
CA ILE A 213 -16.70 11.54 -5.64
C ILE A 213 -17.36 11.05 -6.93
N TYR A 214 -17.71 11.95 -7.86
CA TYR A 214 -18.33 11.57 -9.13
C TYR A 214 -17.36 10.78 -10.00
N ALA A 215 -16.07 11.16 -10.03
CA ALA A 215 -15.05 10.44 -10.78
C ALA A 215 -14.81 9.02 -10.24
N LEU A 216 -14.76 8.85 -8.91
CA LEU A 216 -14.70 7.53 -8.27
C LEU A 216 -15.97 6.72 -8.52
N PHE A 217 -17.14 7.32 -8.30
CA PHE A 217 -18.43 6.66 -8.49
C PHE A 217 -18.65 6.24 -9.95
N LYS A 218 -18.22 7.04 -10.94
CA LYS A 218 -18.24 6.65 -12.36
C LYS A 218 -17.48 5.34 -12.58
N ARG A 219 -16.24 5.24 -12.08
CA ARG A 219 -15.40 4.05 -12.24
C ARG A 219 -16.01 2.83 -11.53
N MET A 220 -16.56 3.00 -10.34
CA MET A 220 -17.27 1.93 -9.64
C MET A 220 -18.57 1.54 -10.36
N TYR A 221 -19.34 2.50 -10.87
CA TYR A 221 -20.61 2.26 -11.55
C TYR A 221 -20.43 1.41 -12.82
N ILE A 222 -19.36 1.67 -13.57
CA ILE A 222 -18.99 0.85 -14.74
C ILE A 222 -18.72 -0.60 -14.35
N LEU A 223 -18.04 -0.81 -13.22
CA LEU A 223 -17.67 -2.14 -12.72
C LEU A 223 -18.79 -2.85 -11.95
N TYR A 224 -19.79 -2.13 -11.46
CA TYR A 224 -20.85 -2.66 -10.60
C TYR A 224 -21.59 -3.88 -11.20
N PRO A 225 -22.00 -3.89 -12.48
CA PRO A 225 -22.59 -5.08 -13.10
C PRO A 225 -21.65 -6.29 -13.19
N TYR A 226 -20.34 -6.05 -13.08
CA TYR A 226 -19.28 -7.04 -13.24
C TYR A 226 -18.59 -7.42 -11.92
N GLN A 227 -19.09 -6.99 -10.75
CA GLN A 227 -18.44 -7.20 -9.46
C GLN A 227 -18.05 -8.67 -9.18
N GLU A 228 -18.93 -9.62 -9.49
CA GLU A 228 -18.64 -11.06 -9.33
C GLU A 228 -17.59 -11.56 -10.33
N THR A 229 -17.60 -11.00 -11.54
CA THR A 229 -16.60 -11.33 -12.57
C THR A 229 -15.25 -10.70 -12.23
N LEU A 230 -15.23 -9.53 -11.58
CA LEU A 230 -14.04 -8.89 -11.04
C LEU A 230 -13.43 -9.72 -9.90
N LYS A 231 -14.24 -10.21 -8.95
CA LYS A 231 -13.75 -11.15 -7.91
C LYS A 231 -13.15 -12.40 -8.57
N LYS A 232 -13.85 -12.96 -9.54
CA LYS A 232 -13.38 -14.14 -10.30
C LYS A 232 -12.06 -13.86 -11.03
N SER A 233 -11.86 -12.68 -11.61
CA SER A 233 -10.63 -12.35 -12.32
C SER A 233 -9.42 -12.33 -11.39
N PHE A 234 -9.54 -11.71 -10.21
CA PHE A 234 -8.48 -11.74 -9.19
C PHE A 234 -8.19 -13.15 -8.67
N VAL A 235 -9.24 -13.94 -8.40
CA VAL A 235 -9.07 -15.32 -7.92
C VAL A 235 -8.32 -16.18 -8.95
N GLN A 236 -8.75 -16.12 -10.21
CA GLN A 236 -8.10 -16.87 -11.30
C GLN A 236 -6.68 -16.38 -11.57
N ALA A 237 -6.44 -15.08 -11.45
CA ALA A 237 -5.10 -14.53 -11.61
C ALA A 237 -4.14 -15.04 -10.53
N TYR A 238 -4.59 -15.10 -9.28
CA TYR A 238 -3.79 -15.68 -8.20
C TYR A 238 -3.60 -17.19 -8.33
N ASP A 239 -4.58 -17.93 -8.89
CA ASP A 239 -4.42 -19.36 -9.22
C ASP A 239 -3.32 -19.59 -10.26
N GLU A 240 -3.30 -18.80 -11.33
CA GLU A 240 -2.27 -18.91 -12.35
C GLU A 240 -0.91 -18.43 -11.84
N LEU A 241 -0.86 -17.33 -11.07
CA LEU A 241 0.38 -16.87 -10.44
C LEU A 241 0.98 -17.92 -9.49
N GLN A 242 0.15 -18.63 -8.72
CA GLN A 242 0.60 -19.71 -7.85
C GLN A 242 1.28 -20.84 -8.63
N LYS A 243 0.73 -21.22 -9.78
CA LYS A 243 1.32 -22.25 -10.66
C LYS A 243 2.68 -21.80 -11.22
N LEU A 244 2.82 -20.52 -11.53
CA LEU A 244 4.05 -19.94 -12.08
C LEU A 244 5.16 -19.78 -11.05
N GLU A 245 4.84 -19.36 -9.82
CA GLU A 245 5.83 -19.14 -8.76
C GLU A 245 6.16 -20.41 -7.95
N GLY A 246 5.28 -21.42 -7.95
CA GLY A 246 5.49 -22.68 -7.21
C GLY A 246 5.51 -22.53 -5.68
N LYS A 247 5.02 -21.40 -5.14
CA LYS A 247 4.96 -21.11 -3.70
C LYS A 247 3.79 -21.85 -3.01
N PRO A 248 3.81 -22.01 -1.67
CA PRO A 248 2.75 -22.69 -0.93
C PRO A 248 1.35 -22.12 -1.19
N SER A 249 0.37 -23.01 -1.34
CA SER A 249 -1.04 -22.68 -1.62
C SER A 249 -1.69 -21.78 -0.57
N LEU A 250 -1.27 -21.88 0.69
CA LEU A 250 -1.80 -21.09 1.80
C LEU A 250 -1.58 -19.58 1.61
N ILE A 251 -0.46 -19.17 0.99
CA ILE A 251 -0.15 -17.76 0.76
C ILE A 251 -1.18 -17.14 -0.19
N TYR A 252 -1.50 -17.83 -1.29
CA TYR A 252 -2.47 -17.34 -2.28
C TYR A 252 -3.90 -17.47 -1.79
N ALA A 253 -4.22 -18.46 -0.94
CA ALA A 253 -5.52 -18.54 -0.30
C ALA A 253 -5.83 -17.27 0.52
N ASN A 254 -4.84 -16.77 1.27
CA ASN A 254 -4.98 -15.51 2.01
C ASN A 254 -5.11 -14.30 1.09
N LYS A 255 -4.31 -14.22 0.01
CA LYS A 255 -4.41 -13.11 -0.98
C LYS A 255 -5.78 -13.06 -1.66
N LYS A 256 -6.29 -14.22 -2.10
CA LYS A 256 -7.63 -14.35 -2.71
C LYS A 256 -8.74 -13.92 -1.74
N ARG A 257 -8.68 -14.38 -0.49
CA ARG A 257 -9.66 -13.99 0.53
C ARG A 257 -9.60 -12.49 0.81
N LYS A 258 -8.40 -11.92 0.89
CA LYS A 258 -8.21 -10.49 1.14
C LYS A 258 -8.80 -9.65 0.01
N VAL A 259 -8.39 -9.88 -1.24
CA VAL A 259 -8.88 -9.07 -2.38
C VAL A 259 -10.40 -9.18 -2.58
N THR A 260 -11.00 -10.36 -2.34
CA THR A 260 -12.45 -10.53 -2.41
C THR A 260 -13.18 -9.73 -1.34
N GLN A 261 -12.67 -9.76 -0.09
CA GLN A 261 -13.22 -8.95 1.00
C GLN A 261 -13.12 -7.45 0.72
N GLU A 262 -12.04 -6.97 0.12
CA GLU A 262 -11.90 -5.55 -0.21
C GLU A 262 -12.88 -5.14 -1.34
N ILE A 263 -13.11 -6.02 -2.32
CA ILE A 263 -14.15 -5.80 -3.35
C ILE A 263 -15.55 -5.75 -2.71
N ASP A 264 -15.86 -6.65 -1.76
CA ASP A 264 -17.13 -6.64 -1.01
C ASP A 264 -17.30 -5.33 -0.22
N ILE A 265 -16.24 -4.86 0.45
CA ILE A 265 -16.26 -3.58 1.18
C ILE A 265 -16.62 -2.43 0.23
N LEU A 266 -16.04 -2.40 -0.97
CA LEU A 266 -16.30 -1.35 -1.94
C LEU A 266 -17.73 -1.41 -2.51
N PHE A 267 -18.16 -2.55 -3.01
CA PHE A 267 -19.42 -2.66 -3.75
C PHE A 267 -20.63 -2.93 -2.85
N ASP A 268 -20.52 -3.77 -1.84
CA ASP A 268 -21.63 -4.05 -0.91
C ASP A 268 -21.68 -3.03 0.25
N GLY A 269 -20.54 -2.41 0.58
CA GLY A 269 -20.43 -1.47 1.69
C GLY A 269 -20.58 0.01 1.30
N PHE A 270 -19.81 0.47 0.30
CA PHE A 270 -19.65 1.90 0.00
C PHE A 270 -20.39 2.36 -1.26
N PHE A 271 -20.55 1.51 -2.27
CA PHE A 271 -21.18 1.89 -3.54
C PHE A 271 -22.57 2.51 -3.35
N ASP A 272 -23.44 1.86 -2.57
CA ASP A 272 -24.77 2.37 -2.26
C ASP A 272 -24.73 3.71 -1.53
N ARG A 273 -23.77 3.90 -0.63
CA ARG A 273 -23.61 5.18 0.09
C ARG A 273 -23.14 6.29 -0.83
N LEU A 274 -22.19 6.01 -1.73
CA LEU A 274 -21.73 6.96 -2.76
C LEU A 274 -22.85 7.32 -3.74
N TYR A 275 -23.66 6.34 -4.13
CA TYR A 275 -24.87 6.59 -4.91
C TYR A 275 -25.81 7.58 -4.19
N LEU A 276 -26.03 7.42 -2.88
CA LEU A 276 -26.81 8.37 -2.09
C LEU A 276 -26.18 9.76 -2.03
N VAL A 277 -24.84 9.88 -2.00
CA VAL A 277 -24.15 11.17 -2.11
C VAL A 277 -24.47 11.84 -3.45
N VAL A 278 -24.43 11.10 -4.57
CA VAL A 278 -24.79 11.62 -5.90
C VAL A 278 -26.25 12.07 -5.96
N LEU A 279 -27.19 11.27 -5.43
CA LEU A 279 -28.61 11.67 -5.35
C LEU A 279 -28.80 12.93 -4.52
N ARG A 280 -28.04 13.07 -3.43
CA ARG A 280 -28.10 14.24 -2.56
C ARG A 280 -27.51 15.47 -3.21
N ALA A 281 -26.40 15.33 -3.93
CA ALA A 281 -25.74 16.40 -4.67
C ALA A 281 -26.63 16.95 -5.79
N GLU A 282 -27.27 16.08 -6.57
CA GLU A 282 -28.21 16.50 -7.62
C GLU A 282 -29.60 16.87 -7.08
N ASN A 283 -29.91 16.47 -5.84
CA ASN A 283 -31.22 16.59 -5.22
C ASN A 283 -32.35 16.00 -6.10
N LYS A 284 -32.04 14.91 -6.81
CA LYS A 284 -32.92 14.18 -7.72
C LYS A 284 -32.85 12.69 -7.40
N ASN A 285 -33.99 12.01 -7.33
CA ASN A 285 -34.06 10.57 -7.02
C ASN A 285 -33.85 9.78 -8.33
N ILE A 286 -32.64 9.86 -8.87
CA ILE A 286 -32.23 9.24 -10.13
C ILE A 286 -32.16 7.72 -9.92
N PRO A 287 -32.83 6.88 -10.73
CA PRO A 287 -32.70 5.43 -10.61
C PRO A 287 -31.25 4.98 -10.88
N LEU A 288 -30.76 4.02 -10.09
CA LEU A 288 -29.38 3.52 -10.14
C LEU A 288 -28.97 3.15 -11.56
N ILE A 289 -29.65 2.17 -12.17
CA ILE A 289 -29.40 1.77 -13.56
C ILE A 289 -30.34 2.58 -14.46
N SER A 290 -29.87 3.72 -14.97
CA SER A 290 -30.65 4.55 -15.89
C SER A 290 -29.78 5.30 -16.89
N ARG A 291 -30.34 5.60 -18.08
CA ARG A 291 -29.69 6.49 -19.05
C ARG A 291 -29.43 7.89 -18.48
N TYR A 292 -30.26 8.33 -17.53
CA TYR A 292 -30.05 9.59 -16.85
C TYR A 292 -28.76 9.55 -16.01
N MET A 293 -28.55 8.49 -15.23
CA MET A 293 -27.32 8.30 -14.47
C MET A 293 -26.10 8.19 -15.38
N GLU A 294 -26.19 7.41 -16.46
CA GLU A 294 -25.09 7.27 -17.42
C GLU A 294 -24.71 8.61 -18.07
N ASN A 295 -25.70 9.44 -18.44
CA ASN A 295 -25.47 10.77 -18.98
C ASN A 295 -24.88 11.73 -17.93
N LEU A 296 -25.36 11.67 -16.68
CA LEU A 296 -24.83 12.48 -15.58
C LEU A 296 -23.35 12.18 -15.32
N LEU A 297 -22.97 10.90 -15.39
CA LEU A 297 -21.60 10.44 -15.19
C LEU A 297 -20.74 10.54 -16.47
N GLY A 298 -21.32 10.94 -17.60
CA GLY A 298 -20.62 11.03 -18.88
C GLY A 298 -19.98 9.70 -19.30
N ILE A 299 -20.71 8.58 -19.15
CA ILE A 299 -20.22 7.25 -19.52
C ILE A 299 -20.35 7.06 -21.03
N LEU A 300 -19.22 6.82 -21.69
CA LEU A 300 -19.18 6.49 -23.11
C LEU A 300 -19.25 4.97 -23.31
N PRO A 301 -19.70 4.48 -24.49
CA PRO A 301 -19.68 3.05 -24.78
C PRO A 301 -18.29 2.41 -24.68
N GLU A 302 -17.26 3.19 -24.97
CA GLU A 302 -15.84 2.81 -24.89
C GLU A 302 -15.35 2.63 -23.45
N ASP A 303 -16.01 3.26 -22.47
CA ASP A 303 -15.69 3.11 -21.05
C ASP A 303 -16.14 1.74 -20.50
N ARG A 304 -17.00 1.01 -21.23
CA ARG A 304 -17.58 -0.26 -20.76
C ARG A 304 -16.61 -1.44 -20.98
N PRO A 305 -16.54 -2.38 -20.03
CA PRO A 305 -15.76 -3.60 -20.20
C PRO A 305 -16.22 -4.44 -21.40
N GLY A 306 -15.28 -5.16 -22.01
CA GLY A 306 -15.53 -6.14 -23.07
C GLY A 306 -15.04 -5.74 -24.46
N GLN A 307 -14.25 -4.66 -24.55
CA GLN A 307 -13.68 -4.20 -25.83
C GLN A 307 -12.31 -4.83 -26.13
N ARG A 308 -11.67 -5.41 -25.12
CA ARG A 308 -10.31 -5.94 -25.26
C ARG A 308 -10.26 -7.22 -26.11
N LYS A 309 -9.32 -7.26 -27.06
CA LYS A 309 -8.98 -8.47 -27.82
C LYS A 309 -7.87 -9.27 -27.13
N SER A 310 -7.90 -10.59 -27.28
CA SER A 310 -6.85 -11.48 -26.76
C SER A 310 -5.49 -11.06 -27.29
N GLY A 311 -4.49 -10.91 -26.42
CA GLY A 311 -3.14 -10.48 -26.80
C GLY A 311 -2.96 -8.98 -27.02
N GLU A 312 -4.00 -8.17 -26.80
CA GLU A 312 -3.88 -6.71 -26.71
C GLU A 312 -3.21 -6.33 -25.39
N ASN A 313 -2.30 -5.35 -25.44
CA ASN A 313 -1.61 -4.83 -24.25
C ASN A 313 -2.65 -4.43 -23.20
N VAL A 314 -2.37 -4.78 -21.95
CA VAL A 314 -3.26 -4.52 -20.81
C VAL A 314 -3.68 -3.03 -20.84
N PRO A 315 -4.98 -2.68 -20.78
CA PRO A 315 -5.42 -1.30 -20.84
C PRO A 315 -4.88 -0.55 -19.61
N GLY A 316 -3.77 0.17 -19.76
CA GLY A 316 -3.03 0.79 -18.64
C GLY A 316 -1.58 0.33 -18.46
N GLY A 317 -1.08 -0.60 -19.27
CA GLY A 317 0.36 -0.77 -19.45
C GLY A 317 0.88 0.37 -20.32
N LYS A 318 1.75 1.22 -19.76
CA LYS A 318 2.55 2.15 -20.57
C LYS A 318 3.22 1.35 -21.70
N PRO A 319 3.22 1.84 -22.95
CA PRO A 319 4.00 1.21 -24.01
C PRO A 319 5.47 1.17 -23.57
N VAL A 320 6.11 0.01 -23.76
CA VAL A 320 7.55 -0.12 -23.60
C VAL A 320 8.21 0.61 -24.77
N GLU A 321 8.49 1.89 -24.56
CA GLU A 321 9.48 2.64 -25.34
C GLU A 321 10.69 2.91 -24.44
N THR A 322 11.86 2.56 -24.98
CA THR A 322 13.19 2.83 -24.44
C THR A 322 13.43 4.34 -24.26
N ARG A 323 14.05 4.66 -23.12
CA ARG A 323 14.73 5.91 -22.70
C ARG A 323 13.91 7.06 -22.12
N ASP A 324 14.29 7.35 -20.88
CA ASP A 324 14.34 8.64 -20.17
C ASP A 324 13.05 9.28 -19.60
N GLU A 325 13.12 9.40 -18.26
CA GLU A 325 12.47 10.36 -17.35
C GLU A 325 10.99 10.19 -16.91
N LYS A 326 10.89 9.64 -15.68
CA LYS A 326 10.31 10.28 -14.47
C LYS A 326 8.84 10.75 -14.51
N LYS A 327 7.97 10.00 -13.84
CA LYS A 327 7.42 10.30 -12.49
C LYS A 327 6.18 9.43 -12.25
N GLU A 328 6.31 8.46 -11.35
CA GLU A 328 5.21 7.91 -10.58
C GLU A 328 5.61 8.04 -9.11
N GLU A 329 5.09 9.08 -8.46
CA GLU A 329 4.99 9.20 -7.00
C GLU A 329 3.85 8.28 -6.56
N GLU A 330 4.15 7.26 -5.75
CA GLU A 330 4.30 7.31 -4.30
C GLU A 330 2.98 7.52 -3.55
N SER A 331 2.40 6.36 -3.25
CA SER A 331 1.88 5.96 -1.95
C SER A 331 2.64 6.55 -0.74
N LYS A 332 1.86 7.02 0.24
CA LYS A 332 2.14 6.97 1.69
C LYS A 332 0.78 7.06 2.40
N ASP A 333 0.34 5.96 3.01
CA ASP A 333 0.60 5.51 4.38
C ASP A 333 -0.45 6.05 5.34
N ALA A 334 -1.18 5.12 5.96
CA ALA A 334 -1.88 5.32 7.22
C ALA A 334 -1.56 4.13 8.12
N GLU A 335 -1.13 4.45 9.33
CA GLU A 335 -0.78 3.54 10.42
C GLU A 335 -1.89 2.55 10.74
N LYS A 336 -1.51 1.29 10.95
CA LYS A 336 -2.27 0.30 11.71
C LYS A 336 -1.46 -0.10 12.92
N LYS A 337 -2.14 -0.13 14.07
CA LYS A 337 -1.68 -0.78 15.30
C LYS A 337 -1.35 -2.24 15.01
N GLU A 338 -0.13 -2.63 15.37
CA GLU A 338 0.44 -3.96 15.19
C GLU A 338 -0.25 -4.97 16.12
N GLU A 339 -0.83 -6.03 15.54
CA GLU A 339 -0.88 -7.33 16.21
C GLU A 339 0.44 -8.03 15.88
N GLU A 340 1.28 -8.26 16.89
CA GLU A 340 2.56 -8.96 16.77
C GLU A 340 2.37 -10.34 16.13
N VAL A 341 2.74 -10.46 14.85
CA VAL A 341 2.97 -11.77 14.23
C VAL A 341 4.22 -12.33 14.91
N PRO A 342 4.17 -13.52 15.54
CA PRO A 342 5.32 -14.06 16.25
C PRO A 342 6.48 -14.26 15.27
N LEU A 343 7.59 -13.56 15.51
CA LEU A 343 8.82 -13.67 14.72
C LEU A 343 9.30 -15.13 14.69
N SER A 344 9.78 -15.60 13.53
CA SER A 344 10.52 -16.86 13.45
C SER A 344 11.71 -16.83 14.42
N LYS A 345 12.12 -17.99 14.94
CA LYS A 345 13.23 -18.08 15.92
C LYS A 345 14.53 -17.43 15.39
N GLU A 346 14.79 -17.56 14.10
CA GLU A 346 15.92 -16.97 13.39
C GLU A 346 15.80 -15.44 13.27
N GLN A 347 14.59 -14.93 13.04
CA GLN A 347 14.31 -13.48 12.96
C GLN A 347 14.48 -12.83 14.34
N ALA A 348 13.89 -13.42 15.38
CA ALA A 348 14.03 -12.93 16.75
C ALA A 348 15.50 -12.91 17.21
N TYR A 349 16.27 -13.94 16.84
CA TYR A 349 17.70 -13.98 17.13
C TYR A 349 18.48 -12.90 16.36
N GLY A 350 18.19 -12.71 15.06
CA GLY A 350 18.77 -11.63 14.27
C GLY A 350 18.48 -10.23 14.84
N MET A 351 17.24 -9.98 15.28
CA MET A 351 16.86 -8.73 15.95
C MET A 351 17.66 -8.50 17.23
N ARG A 352 17.87 -9.55 18.04
CA ARG A 352 18.70 -9.47 19.24
C ARG A 352 20.16 -9.11 18.91
N LEU A 353 20.71 -9.61 17.80
CA LEU A 353 22.07 -9.25 17.37
C LEU A 353 22.17 -7.76 17.01
N MET A 354 21.15 -7.22 16.32
CA MET A 354 21.08 -5.80 15.93
C MET A 354 20.87 -4.87 17.15
N GLN A 355 20.17 -5.33 18.18
CA GLN A 355 19.88 -4.54 19.40
C GLN A 355 21.05 -4.50 20.40
N MET A 356 22.19 -5.15 20.12
CA MET A 356 23.35 -5.14 21.03
C MET A 356 23.99 -3.75 21.18
N TYR A 357 23.87 -2.90 20.15
CA TYR A 357 24.37 -1.53 20.18
C TYR A 357 23.19 -0.55 20.12
N SER A 358 23.20 0.44 21.01
CA SER A 358 22.31 1.59 20.90
C SER A 358 22.75 2.50 19.77
N ILE A 359 21.85 3.37 19.30
CA ILE A 359 22.14 4.34 18.22
C ILE A 359 23.38 5.19 18.52
N PRO A 360 23.57 5.75 19.75
CA PRO A 360 24.79 6.50 20.06
C PRO A 360 26.07 5.67 19.98
N LYS A 361 26.00 4.37 20.33
CA LYS A 361 27.16 3.46 20.22
C LYS A 361 27.48 3.16 18.75
N LEU A 362 26.46 2.97 17.92
CA LEU A 362 26.64 2.79 16.47
C LEU A 362 27.27 4.03 15.83
N ARG A 363 26.83 5.23 16.21
CA ARG A 363 27.42 6.50 15.73
C ARG A 363 28.88 6.64 16.16
N LYS A 364 29.21 6.37 17.42
CA LYS A 364 30.62 6.39 17.87
C LYS A 364 31.51 5.37 17.13
N LYS A 365 30.95 4.20 16.77
CA LYS A 365 31.67 3.15 16.06
C LYS A 365 31.90 3.49 14.58
N PHE A 366 30.88 3.98 13.88
CA PHE A 366 30.88 4.13 12.42
C PHE A 366 30.96 5.57 11.91
N ASP A 367 30.83 6.56 12.78
CA ASP A 367 31.03 7.97 12.48
C ASP A 367 31.92 8.65 13.57
N PRO A 368 33.17 8.18 13.79
CA PRO A 368 34.03 8.69 14.85
C PRO A 368 34.48 10.14 14.59
N LYS A 369 34.50 10.58 13.33
CA LYS A 369 34.82 11.95 12.90
C LYS A 369 33.62 12.90 12.94
N ASN A 370 32.43 12.37 13.28
CA ASN A 370 31.18 13.11 13.33
C ASN A 370 30.83 13.82 12.00
N GLU A 371 31.14 13.17 10.88
CA GLU A 371 30.85 13.69 9.53
C GLU A 371 29.35 13.74 9.25
N TYR A 372 28.55 12.93 9.95
CA TYR A 372 27.10 12.85 9.83
C TYR A 372 26.37 13.52 11.00
N ALA A 373 27.02 14.43 11.74
CA ALA A 373 26.44 15.16 12.87
C ALA A 373 25.12 15.87 12.54
N HIS A 374 25.01 16.32 11.29
CA HIS A 374 23.90 17.07 10.74
C HIS A 374 22.69 16.20 10.34
N ILE A 375 22.84 14.87 10.39
CA ILE A 375 21.78 13.90 10.13
C ILE A 375 21.24 13.40 11.48
N PRO A 376 19.92 13.51 11.76
CA PRO A 376 19.38 13.12 13.05
C PRO A 376 19.45 11.60 13.27
N ASP A 377 19.49 11.17 14.53
CA ASP A 377 19.53 9.77 14.93
C ASP A 377 18.25 8.99 14.57
N SER A 378 17.14 9.69 14.30
CA SER A 378 15.89 9.12 13.81
C SER A 378 15.91 8.82 12.31
N ASP A 379 16.95 9.26 11.57
CA ASP A 379 17.00 9.12 10.12
C ASP A 379 17.13 7.65 9.69
N LYS A 380 16.15 7.18 8.92
CA LYS A 380 16.08 5.78 8.51
C LYS A 380 17.21 5.39 7.57
N ALA A 381 17.72 6.29 6.72
CA ALA A 381 18.81 5.99 5.81
C ALA A 381 20.13 5.87 6.56
N LEU A 382 20.38 6.74 7.55
CA LEU A 382 21.55 6.66 8.42
C LEU A 382 21.54 5.39 9.28
N LEU A 383 20.41 5.09 9.94
CA LEU A 383 20.27 3.88 10.74
C LEU A 383 20.48 2.61 9.90
N SER A 384 19.92 2.59 8.70
CA SER A 384 20.11 1.47 7.77
C SER A 384 21.58 1.31 7.39
N LEU A 385 22.30 2.40 7.16
CA LEU A 385 23.74 2.37 6.87
C LEU A 385 24.53 1.83 8.06
N PHE A 386 24.27 2.28 9.28
CA PHE A 386 24.98 1.77 10.46
C PHE A 386 24.74 0.28 10.68
N TYR A 387 23.52 -0.21 10.49
CA TYR A 387 23.26 -1.64 10.56
C TYR A 387 23.92 -2.44 9.43
N PHE A 388 24.04 -1.84 8.25
CA PHE A 388 24.82 -2.42 7.17
C PHE A 388 26.32 -2.44 7.48
N TYR A 389 26.90 -1.38 8.05
CA TYR A 389 28.31 -1.37 8.45
C TYR A 389 28.61 -2.35 9.59
N GLU A 390 27.68 -2.53 10.53
CA GLU A 390 27.80 -3.59 11.53
C GLU A 390 27.77 -4.98 10.89
N PHE A 391 26.95 -5.19 9.86
CA PHE A 391 27.03 -6.41 9.07
C PHE A 391 28.40 -6.57 8.40
N ASP A 392 28.87 -5.50 7.76
CA ASP A 392 30.11 -5.50 7.00
C ASP A 392 31.37 -5.74 7.86
N ASP A 393 31.40 -5.14 9.05
CA ASP A 393 32.52 -5.27 9.98
C ASP A 393 32.57 -6.67 10.61
N GLU A 394 31.42 -7.19 11.06
CA GLU A 394 31.37 -8.38 11.93
C GLU A 394 31.02 -9.69 11.21
N TYR A 395 30.28 -9.63 10.10
CA TYR A 395 29.66 -10.81 9.49
C TYR A 395 29.98 -11.01 8.00
N SER A 396 30.30 -9.96 7.24
CA SER A 396 30.53 -10.07 5.79
C SER A 396 31.75 -10.93 5.43
N PHE A 397 32.68 -11.15 6.37
CA PHE A 397 33.81 -12.04 6.14
C PHE A 397 33.35 -13.46 5.75
N VAL A 398 32.16 -13.91 6.18
CA VAL A 398 31.60 -15.22 5.79
C VAL A 398 31.48 -15.35 4.26
N MET A 399 31.30 -14.23 3.57
CA MET A 399 31.16 -14.14 2.12
C MET A 399 32.52 -14.04 1.41
N THR A 400 33.55 -13.49 2.07
CA THR A 400 34.82 -13.14 1.43
C THR A 400 35.98 -14.07 1.81
N THR A 401 35.91 -14.74 2.96
CA THR A 401 37.03 -15.52 3.51
C THR A 401 37.28 -16.84 2.78
N LYS A 402 38.55 -17.19 2.59
CA LYS A 402 38.97 -18.52 2.11
C LYS A 402 38.97 -19.59 3.21
N LYS A 403 38.83 -19.20 4.49
CA LYS A 403 38.85 -20.10 5.65
C LYS A 403 37.60 -20.98 5.75
N ILE A 404 36.51 -20.62 5.07
CA ILE A 404 35.33 -21.48 4.89
C ILE A 404 35.53 -22.24 3.59
N ASP A 405 35.65 -23.57 3.62
CA ASP A 405 35.84 -24.40 2.44
C ASP A 405 34.49 -24.63 1.74
N ILE A 406 34.35 -23.98 0.57
CA ILE A 406 33.14 -23.96 -0.24
C ILE A 406 33.47 -24.61 -1.58
N LYS A 407 32.90 -25.79 -1.79
CA LYS A 407 33.04 -26.55 -3.03
C LYS A 407 32.01 -26.06 -4.07
N PRO A 408 32.37 -26.05 -5.36
CA PRO A 408 31.39 -25.81 -6.41
C PRO A 408 30.30 -26.88 -6.38
N GLY A 409 29.03 -26.46 -6.48
CA GLY A 409 27.91 -27.40 -6.58
C GLY A 409 27.43 -27.58 -8.00
N SER A 410 26.53 -28.54 -8.22
CA SER A 410 25.81 -28.70 -9.48
C SER A 410 24.32 -28.45 -9.25
N VAL A 411 23.78 -27.43 -9.91
CA VAL A 411 22.33 -27.15 -9.91
C VAL A 411 21.82 -27.37 -11.32
N ASN A 412 20.89 -28.32 -11.48
CA ASN A 412 20.32 -28.68 -12.80
C ASN A 412 21.37 -29.02 -13.87
N GLY A 413 22.50 -29.63 -13.47
CA GLY A 413 23.59 -29.98 -14.39
C GLY A 413 24.57 -28.86 -14.72
N VAL A 414 24.35 -27.64 -14.19
CA VAL A 414 25.27 -26.50 -14.33
C VAL A 414 26.13 -26.39 -13.07
N LYS A 415 27.45 -26.28 -13.27
CA LYS A 415 28.40 -26.04 -12.19
C LYS A 415 28.22 -24.60 -11.68
N VAL A 416 27.88 -24.45 -10.41
CA VAL A 416 27.69 -23.16 -9.74
C VAL A 416 28.83 -22.94 -8.76
N ASP A 417 29.55 -21.83 -8.94
CA ASP A 417 30.56 -21.37 -7.98
C ASP A 417 29.90 -20.45 -6.94
N TYR A 418 29.61 -21.02 -5.77
CA TYR A 418 29.00 -20.27 -4.67
C TYR A 418 29.93 -19.25 -4.04
N ARG A 419 31.25 -19.45 -4.14
CA ARG A 419 32.24 -18.48 -3.64
C ARG A 419 32.23 -17.25 -4.53
N GLN A 420 32.33 -17.44 -5.84
CA GLN A 420 32.27 -16.31 -6.77
C GLN A 420 30.95 -15.55 -6.63
N LYS A 421 29.83 -16.27 -6.53
CA LYS A 421 28.52 -15.64 -6.33
C LYS A 421 28.47 -14.76 -5.07
N MET A 422 29.06 -15.20 -3.96
CA MET A 422 29.09 -14.38 -2.73
C MET A 422 30.02 -13.17 -2.86
N LEU A 423 31.14 -13.30 -3.55
CA LEU A 423 32.02 -12.17 -3.87
C LEU A 423 31.32 -11.15 -4.75
N ASP A 424 30.61 -11.58 -5.79
CA ASP A 424 29.84 -10.70 -6.69
C ASP A 424 28.76 -9.93 -5.93
N ILE A 425 28.08 -10.58 -4.97
CA ILE A 425 27.11 -9.90 -4.10
C ILE A 425 27.81 -8.88 -3.20
N TYR A 426 28.99 -9.24 -2.66
CA TYR A 426 29.79 -8.36 -1.82
C TYR A 426 30.27 -7.11 -2.55
N GLU A 427 30.53 -7.16 -3.86
CA GLU A 427 30.85 -5.96 -4.63
C GLU A 427 29.72 -4.90 -4.62
N GLY A 428 28.48 -5.32 -4.36
CA GLY A 428 27.34 -4.43 -4.18
C GLY A 428 27.43 -3.49 -2.96
N THR A 429 28.36 -3.73 -2.02
CA THR A 429 28.65 -2.82 -0.90
C THR A 429 29.02 -1.41 -1.37
N ARG A 430 29.77 -1.28 -2.48
CA ARG A 430 30.17 0.01 -3.05
C ARG A 430 28.96 0.84 -3.46
N THR A 431 27.97 0.21 -4.09
CA THR A 431 26.74 0.88 -4.50
C THR A 431 26.00 1.46 -3.30
N ILE A 432 25.95 0.76 -2.17
CA ILE A 432 25.32 1.26 -0.94
C ILE A 432 26.01 2.54 -0.45
N ILE A 433 27.35 2.52 -0.39
CA ILE A 433 28.16 3.66 0.05
C ILE A 433 27.97 4.85 -0.89
N ASP A 434 27.98 4.62 -2.20
CA ASP A 434 27.77 5.66 -3.20
C ASP A 434 26.37 6.29 -3.09
N GLN A 435 25.32 5.48 -2.91
CA GLN A 435 23.97 5.99 -2.73
C GLN A 435 23.83 6.81 -1.44
N PHE A 436 24.52 6.41 -0.37
CA PHE A 436 24.52 7.17 0.88
C PHE A 436 25.31 8.47 0.76
N ARG A 437 26.43 8.48 0.03
CA ARG A 437 27.17 9.71 -0.26
C ARG A 437 26.30 10.75 -0.97
N ILE A 438 25.53 10.32 -1.98
CA ILE A 438 24.56 11.18 -2.66
C ILE A 438 23.50 11.69 -1.68
N TYR A 439 23.02 10.83 -0.77
CA TYR A 439 22.07 11.23 0.27
C TYR A 439 22.63 12.33 1.18
N ASN A 440 23.86 12.14 1.67
CA ASN A 440 24.59 13.09 2.49
C ASN A 440 24.76 14.45 1.79
N ASP A 441 25.11 14.44 0.50
CA ASP A 441 25.24 15.66 -0.30
C ASP A 441 23.91 16.41 -0.44
N VAL A 442 22.78 15.70 -0.56
CA VAL A 442 21.43 16.29 -0.58
C VAL A 442 21.06 16.92 0.77
N ILE A 443 21.42 16.31 1.90
CA ILE A 443 21.19 16.93 3.22
C ILE A 443 22.05 18.17 3.39
N LYS A 444 23.33 18.13 3.01
CA LYS A 444 24.19 19.33 3.01
C LYS A 444 23.64 20.44 2.12
N GLU A 445 23.05 20.11 0.97
CA GLU A 445 22.36 21.08 0.11
C GLU A 445 21.14 21.69 0.84
N LEU A 446 20.35 20.86 1.52
CA LEU A 446 19.18 21.27 2.30
C LEU A 446 19.56 22.24 3.43
N GLU A 447 20.59 21.93 4.20
CA GLU A 447 21.06 22.78 5.30
C GLU A 447 21.58 24.12 4.80
N LYS A 448 22.40 24.11 3.74
CA LYS A 448 22.87 25.34 3.10
C LYS A 448 21.71 26.22 2.62
N HIS A 449 20.66 25.60 2.07
CA HIS A 449 19.46 26.31 1.64
C HIS A 449 18.63 26.84 2.81
N LYS A 450 18.54 26.11 3.93
CA LYS A 450 17.86 26.58 5.15
C LYS A 450 18.61 27.75 5.81
N ALA A 451 19.93 27.70 5.82
CA ALA A 451 20.76 28.80 6.33
C ALA A 451 20.67 30.05 5.44
N ASN A 452 20.59 29.87 4.12
CA ASN A 452 20.55 30.96 3.13
C ASN A 452 19.43 30.75 2.09
N PRO A 453 18.15 30.99 2.45
CA PRO A 453 17.01 30.72 1.56
C PRO A 453 16.89 31.70 0.37
N GLY A 454 17.63 32.80 0.38
CA GLY A 454 17.55 33.86 -0.64
C GLY A 454 16.40 34.85 -0.38
N ALA A 455 16.41 35.98 -1.08
CA ALA A 455 15.48 37.09 -0.83
C ALA A 455 14.06 36.84 -1.36
N ASN A 456 13.89 35.98 -2.37
CA ASN A 456 12.59 35.71 -2.98
C ASN A 456 11.92 34.47 -2.36
N TYR A 457 10.91 34.70 -1.52
CA TYR A 457 10.21 33.65 -0.77
C TYR A 457 9.60 32.55 -1.65
N ILE A 458 9.03 32.89 -2.81
CA ILE A 458 8.35 31.91 -3.67
C ILE A 458 9.36 30.95 -4.31
N GLU A 459 10.49 31.48 -4.78
CA GLU A 459 11.57 30.68 -5.36
C GLU A 459 12.28 29.83 -4.30
N ALA A 460 12.51 30.40 -3.12
CA ALA A 460 13.05 29.70 -1.96
C ALA A 460 12.15 28.51 -1.55
N SER A 461 10.84 28.74 -1.45
CA SER A 461 9.87 27.69 -1.08
C SER A 461 9.81 26.57 -2.12
N LYS A 462 9.81 26.91 -3.42
CA LYS A 462 9.84 25.92 -4.51
C LYS A 462 11.13 25.09 -4.51
N LYS A 463 12.28 25.75 -4.29
CA LYS A 463 13.58 25.08 -4.22
C LYS A 463 13.70 24.18 -2.99
N LEU A 464 13.24 24.65 -1.82
CA LEU A 464 13.18 23.86 -0.59
C LEU A 464 12.35 22.59 -0.80
N THR A 465 11.14 22.72 -1.35
CA THR A 465 10.26 21.57 -1.66
C THR A 465 10.96 20.57 -2.59
N GLY A 466 11.67 21.07 -3.61
CA GLY A 466 12.42 20.21 -4.52
C GLY A 466 13.57 19.46 -3.85
N ILE A 467 14.30 20.10 -2.92
CA ILE A 467 15.38 19.44 -2.17
C ILE A 467 14.80 18.42 -1.16
N GLU A 468 13.68 18.72 -0.51
CA GLU A 468 13.01 17.78 0.40
C GLU A 468 12.46 16.54 -0.32
N GLN A 469 11.94 16.71 -1.53
CA GLN A 469 11.57 15.59 -2.41
C GLN A 469 12.79 14.75 -2.79
N LYS A 470 13.91 15.37 -3.17
CA LYS A 470 15.17 14.67 -3.45
C LYS A 470 15.67 13.90 -2.23
N ARG A 471 15.63 14.51 -1.03
CA ARG A 471 15.99 13.87 0.24
C ARG A 471 15.15 12.63 0.47
N THR A 472 13.83 12.74 0.32
CA THR A 472 12.90 11.61 0.50
C THR A 472 13.19 10.48 -0.48
N GLY A 473 13.33 10.81 -1.77
CA GLY A 473 13.66 9.83 -2.81
C GLY A 473 15.00 9.15 -2.56
N GLN A 474 16.04 9.92 -2.22
CA GLN A 474 17.38 9.38 -2.02
C GLN A 474 17.50 8.56 -0.73
N SER A 475 16.82 8.96 0.37
CA SER A 475 16.70 8.13 1.58
C SER A 475 16.10 6.75 1.27
N ARG A 476 15.07 6.70 0.41
CA ARG A 476 14.48 5.44 -0.06
C ARG A 476 15.46 4.64 -0.90
N THR A 477 16.20 5.28 -1.80
CA THR A 477 17.21 4.61 -2.65
C THR A 477 18.29 3.92 -1.82
N VAL A 478 18.82 4.58 -0.79
CA VAL A 478 19.80 3.97 0.14
C VAL A 478 19.23 2.71 0.79
N ARG A 479 18.03 2.81 1.37
CA ARG A 479 17.35 1.68 2.03
C ARG A 479 17.07 0.52 1.08
N MET A 480 16.68 0.82 -0.15
CA MET A 480 16.45 -0.19 -1.19
C MET A 480 17.74 -0.91 -1.61
N ALA A 481 18.86 -0.18 -1.74
CA ALA A 481 20.15 -0.79 -2.05
C ALA A 481 20.60 -1.77 -0.94
N ILE A 482 20.45 -1.37 0.33
CA ILE A 482 20.77 -2.23 1.48
C ILE A 482 19.82 -3.43 1.56
N LYS A 483 18.53 -3.23 1.29
CA LYS A 483 17.52 -4.30 1.25
C LYS A 483 17.83 -5.33 0.18
N GLU A 484 18.19 -4.90 -1.02
CA GLU A 484 18.54 -5.78 -2.14
C GLU A 484 19.81 -6.59 -1.84
N PHE A 485 20.84 -5.92 -1.31
CA PHE A 485 22.04 -6.60 -0.83
C PHE A 485 21.70 -7.65 0.24
N SER A 486 20.91 -7.26 1.24
CA SER A 486 20.54 -8.14 2.36
C SER A 486 19.78 -9.36 1.88
N LEU A 487 18.83 -9.19 0.94
CA LEU A 487 18.08 -10.27 0.32
C LEU A 487 18.99 -11.26 -0.42
N LYS A 488 19.86 -10.76 -1.30
CA LYS A 488 20.77 -11.60 -2.10
C LYS A 488 21.76 -12.35 -1.21
N SER A 489 22.35 -11.67 -0.24
CA SER A 489 23.30 -12.24 0.72
C SER A 489 22.63 -13.33 1.56
N ARG A 490 21.45 -13.04 2.13
CA ARG A 490 20.66 -14.00 2.91
C ARG A 490 20.31 -15.25 2.11
N ASP A 491 19.83 -15.08 0.88
CA ASP A 491 19.43 -16.21 0.03
C ASP A 491 20.64 -17.07 -0.36
N SER A 492 21.81 -16.45 -0.56
CA SER A 492 23.07 -17.19 -0.79
C SER A 492 23.47 -18.01 0.44
N LEU A 493 23.44 -17.42 1.64
CA LEU A 493 23.75 -18.14 2.88
C LEU A 493 22.73 -19.25 3.19
N LEU A 494 21.46 -19.04 2.84
CA LEU A 494 20.41 -20.05 3.02
C LEU A 494 20.70 -21.32 2.22
N ILE A 495 21.32 -21.21 1.04
CA ILE A 495 21.75 -22.37 0.25
C ILE A 495 22.80 -23.18 1.03
N LEU A 496 23.79 -22.50 1.61
CA LEU A 496 24.83 -23.14 2.44
C LEU A 496 24.21 -23.82 3.69
N ILE A 497 23.25 -23.15 4.34
CA ILE A 497 22.54 -23.72 5.50
C ILE A 497 21.75 -24.97 5.12
N LYS A 498 21.06 -24.96 3.97
CA LYS A 498 20.33 -26.13 3.46
C LYS A 498 21.27 -27.29 3.15
N ASP A 499 22.45 -27.01 2.59
CA ASP A 499 23.47 -28.02 2.35
C ASP A 499 23.99 -28.66 3.64
N MET A 500 24.34 -27.84 4.65
CA MET A 500 24.79 -28.33 5.96
C MET A 500 23.76 -29.22 6.68
N LYS A 501 22.47 -29.00 6.42
CA LYS A 501 21.36 -29.80 6.95
C LYS A 501 21.04 -31.05 6.12
N SER A 502 21.56 -31.15 4.88
CA SER A 502 21.21 -32.21 3.94
C SER A 502 22.44 -33.02 3.51
N LYS A 503 22.85 -32.91 2.23
CA LYS A 503 23.87 -33.75 1.60
C LYS A 503 25.31 -33.38 1.99
N LYS A 504 25.53 -32.17 2.51
CA LYS A 504 26.84 -31.68 2.99
C LYS A 504 27.90 -31.75 1.88
N GLU A 505 27.53 -31.33 0.68
CA GLU A 505 28.38 -31.39 -0.52
C GLU A 505 29.10 -30.06 -0.77
N ILE A 506 28.53 -28.94 -0.33
CA ILE A 506 29.00 -27.58 -0.62
C ILE A 506 29.94 -27.08 0.48
N VAL A 507 29.55 -27.15 1.75
CA VAL A 507 30.39 -26.69 2.88
C VAL A 507 31.18 -27.85 3.46
N ALA A 508 32.49 -27.90 3.19
CA ALA A 508 33.31 -29.05 3.55
C ALA A 508 33.80 -29.03 5.01
N ASN A 509 34.00 -27.84 5.59
CA ASN A 509 34.58 -27.66 6.93
C ASN A 509 33.58 -27.11 7.97
N MET A 510 32.33 -27.56 7.93
CA MET A 510 31.23 -26.97 8.72
C MET A 510 31.43 -26.98 10.24
N ASN A 511 32.20 -27.93 10.77
CA ASN A 511 32.43 -28.11 12.21
C ASN A 511 33.76 -27.51 12.66
N ASP A 512 34.61 -27.07 11.73
CA ASP A 512 35.91 -26.52 12.05
C ASP A 512 35.72 -25.18 12.78
N VAL A 513 36.60 -24.93 13.75
CA VAL A 513 36.61 -23.69 14.49
C VAL A 513 37.32 -22.64 13.64
N LEU A 514 36.60 -21.56 13.35
CA LEU A 514 37.16 -20.46 12.59
C LEU A 514 38.04 -19.61 13.49
N THR A 515 39.34 -19.59 13.21
CA THR A 515 40.30 -18.67 13.84
C THR A 515 40.62 -17.53 12.88
N LEU A 516 40.19 -16.32 13.24
CA LEU A 516 40.51 -15.10 12.51
C LEU A 516 41.92 -14.62 12.89
N ASP A 517 42.61 -13.95 11.97
CA ASP A 517 44.00 -13.51 12.18
C ASP A 517 44.06 -12.39 13.23
N SER A 518 45.24 -12.06 13.78
CA SER A 518 45.37 -11.15 14.94
C SER A 518 44.60 -9.83 14.81
N MET A 519 44.50 -9.25 13.60
CA MET A 519 43.71 -8.03 13.34
C MET A 519 42.18 -8.23 13.39
N GLU A 520 41.69 -9.41 13.00
CA GLU A 520 40.25 -9.75 12.97
C GLU A 520 39.82 -10.59 14.17
N SER A 521 40.75 -10.94 15.06
CA SER A 521 40.54 -11.80 16.23
C SER A 521 39.53 -11.23 17.24
N ARG A 522 39.25 -9.92 17.18
CA ARG A 522 38.25 -9.22 17.99
C ARG A 522 36.82 -9.32 17.44
N LYS A 523 36.65 -9.79 16.19
CA LYS A 523 35.33 -9.93 15.56
C LYS A 523 34.50 -11.02 16.26
N ARG A 524 33.18 -10.83 16.28
CA ARG A 524 32.22 -11.69 17.01
C ARG A 524 32.25 -13.16 16.62
N LEU A 525 32.63 -13.47 15.39
CA LEU A 525 32.62 -14.83 14.86
C LEU A 525 33.96 -15.56 15.04
N ASN A 526 34.96 -14.93 15.65
CA ASN A 526 36.20 -15.60 16.00
C ASN A 526 35.96 -16.75 17.00
N LYS A 527 36.69 -17.86 16.84
CA LYS A 527 36.60 -19.09 17.63
C LYS A 527 35.22 -19.77 17.63
N LYS A 528 34.33 -19.39 16.71
CA LYS A 528 33.04 -20.09 16.49
C LYS A 528 33.19 -21.12 15.38
N ALA A 529 32.33 -22.14 15.40
CA ALA A 529 32.28 -23.13 14.33
C ALA A 529 31.76 -22.48 13.03
N VAL A 530 32.29 -22.89 11.87
CA VAL A 530 31.89 -22.37 10.54
C VAL A 530 30.38 -22.35 10.34
N LYS A 531 29.66 -23.43 10.73
CA LYS A 531 28.20 -23.49 10.67
C LYS A 531 27.50 -22.39 11.47
N GLN A 532 28.05 -22.03 12.63
CA GLN A 532 27.51 -20.99 13.49
C GLN A 532 27.77 -19.61 12.89
N CYS A 533 28.97 -19.38 12.34
CA CYS A 533 29.30 -18.16 11.62
C CYS A 533 28.32 -17.88 10.47
N ILE A 534 28.06 -18.90 9.63
CA ILE A 534 27.09 -18.81 8.53
C ILE A 534 25.67 -18.54 9.04
N MET A 535 25.26 -19.22 10.13
CA MET A 535 23.92 -19.06 10.69
C MET A 535 23.70 -17.67 11.30
N GLU A 536 24.67 -17.14 12.05
CA GLU A 536 24.57 -15.81 12.66
C GLU A 536 24.52 -14.71 11.59
N ALA A 537 25.38 -14.79 10.56
CA ALA A 537 25.33 -13.88 9.43
C ALA A 537 23.98 -13.94 8.69
N TYR A 538 23.43 -15.14 8.49
CA TYR A 538 22.10 -15.31 7.89
C TYR A 538 20.99 -14.69 8.74
N CYS A 539 20.99 -14.92 10.07
CA CYS A 539 19.96 -14.36 10.96
C CYS A 539 20.01 -12.84 10.98
N TYR A 540 21.22 -12.26 11.03
CA TYR A 540 21.40 -10.81 10.98
C TYR A 540 20.82 -10.22 9.70
N LEU A 541 21.18 -10.78 8.53
CA LEU A 541 20.67 -10.31 7.24
C LEU A 541 19.16 -10.50 7.08
N LEU A 542 18.60 -11.57 7.63
CA LEU A 542 17.17 -11.80 7.64
C LEU A 542 16.44 -10.71 8.43
N ALA A 543 16.92 -10.39 9.64
CA ALA A 543 16.35 -9.31 10.45
C ALA A 543 16.52 -7.93 9.80
N LEU A 544 17.69 -7.62 9.25
CA LEU A 544 17.92 -6.36 8.54
C LEU A 544 17.01 -6.22 7.32
N TYR A 545 16.85 -7.29 6.53
CA TYR A 545 15.93 -7.31 5.41
C TYR A 545 14.49 -7.06 5.85
N ASP A 546 14.02 -7.75 6.89
CA ASP A 546 12.64 -7.61 7.36
C ASP A 546 12.35 -6.18 7.88
N ARG A 547 13.30 -5.58 8.61
CA ARG A 547 13.19 -4.16 9.04
C ARG A 547 13.07 -3.20 7.86
N LEU A 548 13.73 -3.48 6.75
CA LEU A 548 13.70 -2.68 5.52
C LEU A 548 12.52 -3.00 4.58
N ASP A 549 11.93 -4.20 4.69
CA ASP A 549 10.82 -4.65 3.86
C ASP A 549 9.45 -4.32 4.46
N THR A 550 9.30 -4.54 5.76
CA THR A 550 8.01 -4.41 6.46
C THR A 550 8.10 -3.79 7.86
N GLY A 551 9.29 -3.66 8.44
CA GLY A 551 9.48 -3.14 9.79
C GLY A 551 9.68 -1.62 9.89
N ASP A 552 10.33 -1.19 10.95
CA ASP A 552 10.47 0.23 11.31
C ASP A 552 11.30 1.06 10.31
N LEU A 553 12.30 0.45 9.65
CA LEU A 553 13.10 1.11 8.62
C LEU A 553 12.37 1.16 7.25
N PHE A 554 11.18 0.55 7.12
CA PHE A 554 10.33 0.64 5.95
C PHE A 554 9.49 1.93 5.93
N GLY A 555 8.72 2.12 4.85
CA GLY A 555 7.82 3.25 4.66
C GLY A 555 8.52 4.46 4.04
N GLY A 556 7.72 5.42 3.60
CA GLY A 556 8.27 6.53 2.84
C GLY A 556 8.66 7.76 3.66
N LEU A 557 8.45 7.74 4.97
CA LEU A 557 9.02 8.77 5.86
C LEU A 557 10.55 8.62 5.90
N VAL A 558 11.24 9.75 6.03
CA VAL A 558 12.71 9.79 6.09
C VAL A 558 13.21 9.51 7.50
N GLU A 559 12.44 9.91 8.51
CA GLU A 559 12.75 9.73 9.93
C GLU A 559 11.73 8.80 10.59
N LEU A 560 12.15 8.11 11.63
CA LEU A 560 11.28 7.36 12.52
C LEU A 560 10.40 8.31 13.33
N THR A 561 9.13 7.95 13.53
CA THR A 561 8.27 8.68 14.46
C THR A 561 8.75 8.46 15.90
N PRO A 562 8.43 9.37 16.85
CA PRO A 562 8.78 9.18 18.26
C PRO A 562 8.27 7.85 18.83
N ASP A 563 7.08 7.42 18.41
CA ASP A 563 6.50 6.13 18.80
C ASP A 563 7.30 4.94 18.24
N GLN A 564 7.79 5.03 17.00
CA GLN A 564 8.68 4.03 16.39
C GLN A 564 10.06 4.01 17.06
N MET A 565 10.58 5.18 17.45
CA MET A 565 11.85 5.27 18.20
C MET A 565 11.72 4.61 19.58
N LYS A 566 10.59 4.80 20.26
CA LYS A 566 10.31 4.16 21.54
C LYS A 566 10.11 2.66 21.40
N SER A 567 9.33 2.19 20.41
CA SER A 567 9.04 0.77 20.24
C SER A 567 10.26 -0.03 19.78
N SER A 568 11.02 0.48 18.81
CA SER A 568 12.16 -0.24 18.23
C SER A 568 13.45 -0.12 19.03
N PHE A 569 13.65 0.99 19.75
CA PHE A 569 14.92 1.32 20.40
C PHE A 569 14.80 1.67 21.88
N GLY A 570 13.59 1.77 22.43
CA GLY A 570 13.38 2.16 23.82
C GLY A 570 13.76 3.60 24.13
N VAL A 571 13.85 4.46 23.10
CA VAL A 571 14.26 5.87 23.25
C VAL A 571 13.02 6.76 23.31
N ASP A 572 12.79 7.41 24.44
CA ASP A 572 11.78 8.46 24.59
C ASP A 572 12.33 9.80 24.06
N LEU A 573 11.98 10.14 22.83
CA LEU A 573 12.12 11.52 22.32
C LEU A 573 10.96 12.35 22.91
N GLY A 574 11.11 12.80 24.16
CA GLY A 574 10.15 13.71 24.78
C GLY A 574 9.95 14.99 23.95
N ASN A 575 8.77 15.62 24.08
CA ASN A 575 8.42 16.89 23.44
C ASN A 575 9.59 17.89 23.50
N ALA A 576 10.29 18.08 22.39
CA ALA A 576 11.25 19.16 22.21
C ALA A 576 10.50 20.48 22.00
N ASN A 577 9.85 20.92 23.08
CA ASN A 577 9.39 22.28 23.34
C ASN A 577 9.42 22.49 24.86
N SER A 578 10.60 22.28 25.44
CA SER A 578 10.97 22.83 26.74
C SER A 578 12.49 22.87 26.81
N GLU A 579 12.96 23.96 27.37
CA GLU A 579 14.30 24.50 27.29
C GLU A 579 15.42 23.56 27.75
N SER A 580 16.60 23.84 27.21
CA SER A 580 17.92 23.45 27.70
C SER A 580 17.99 23.24 29.22
N GLY A 581 18.40 22.04 29.64
CA GLY A 581 18.73 21.75 31.02
C GLY A 581 19.37 20.39 31.17
N GLN A 582 20.64 20.40 31.55
CA GLN A 582 21.52 19.27 31.88
C GLN A 582 20.82 18.08 32.55
N THR A 583 21.22 16.87 32.18
CA THR A 583 21.33 15.80 33.20
C THR A 583 22.45 14.86 32.82
N GLU A 584 23.59 15.08 33.48
CA GLU A 584 24.65 14.11 33.62
C GLU A 584 24.18 12.90 34.41
N ILE A 585 24.78 11.77 34.05
CA ILE A 585 24.75 10.46 34.67
C ILE A 585 25.51 10.54 36.01
N ALA A 586 24.95 10.01 37.10
CA ALA A 586 25.71 9.25 38.12
C ALA A 586 24.82 8.65 39.23
N ASP A 587 25.08 7.37 39.48
CA ASP A 587 25.14 6.66 40.76
C ASP A 587 23.88 6.13 41.45
N LEU A 588 23.54 4.90 41.03
CA LEU A 588 23.28 3.79 41.94
C LEU A 588 24.61 3.36 42.59
N ASP A 589 24.79 3.63 43.88
CA ASP A 589 25.38 2.69 44.83
C ASP A 589 25.09 3.17 46.27
N LYS A 590 24.27 2.40 46.99
CA LYS A 590 24.06 2.51 48.44
C LYS A 590 24.09 1.11 49.03
N GLU A 591 25.24 0.75 49.59
CA GLU A 591 25.33 -0.11 50.77
C GLU A 591 26.04 0.66 51.89
N GLY A 592 25.69 0.32 53.14
CA GLY A 592 25.98 1.06 54.38
C GLY A 592 27.47 1.37 54.63
N ASN A 593 27.82 2.23 55.59
CA ASN A 593 27.40 2.16 56.98
C ASN A 593 27.81 3.46 57.72
N GLU A 594 27.16 3.69 58.86
CA GLU A 594 27.61 4.42 60.07
C GLU A 594 27.96 5.93 60.07
N GLU A 595 27.12 6.61 60.87
CA GLU A 595 27.44 7.57 61.96
C GLU A 595 28.05 8.97 61.68
N ALA A 596 27.26 9.97 62.12
CA ALA A 596 27.63 11.12 62.96
C ALA A 596 27.29 12.54 62.40
N ILE A 597 26.10 13.03 62.80
CA ILE A 597 25.74 14.37 63.36
C ILE A 597 26.80 15.51 63.27
N PRO A 598 26.42 16.82 63.28
CA PRO A 598 25.67 17.63 62.30
C PRO A 598 26.25 19.06 62.11
N GLN A 599 25.48 19.93 61.41
CA GLN A 599 25.51 21.41 61.46
C GLN A 599 26.73 22.06 60.77
N THR A 600 26.66 23.18 60.04
CA THR A 600 25.78 24.37 60.05
C THR A 600 26.13 25.13 58.75
N LYS A 601 25.17 25.54 57.91
CA LYS A 601 24.50 26.86 57.90
C LYS A 601 25.41 28.06 57.54
N LEU A 602 24.87 28.88 56.63
CA LEU A 602 25.14 30.29 56.33
C LEU A 602 26.24 30.53 55.28
N THR A 603 25.86 30.75 54.01
CA THR A 603 25.26 31.95 53.36
C THR A 603 26.29 33.01 53.01
N SER A 604 25.96 33.66 51.89
CA SER A 604 26.31 35.04 51.52
C SER A 604 27.79 35.28 51.19
N ASP A 605 28.15 36.01 50.16
CA ASP A 605 27.39 36.73 49.15
C ASP A 605 28.44 37.37 48.24
N LEU A 606 28.09 37.38 46.96
CA LEU A 606 28.18 38.54 46.07
C LEU A 606 29.53 39.14 45.64
N GLU A 607 29.39 39.65 44.43
CA GLU A 607 30.12 40.76 43.80
C GLU A 607 31.47 40.40 43.20
N SER A 608 31.53 40.10 41.90
CA SER A 608 31.38 41.01 40.75
C SER A 608 32.59 41.90 40.52
N GLN A 609 33.22 41.71 39.36
CA GLN A 609 33.67 42.72 38.39
C GLN A 609 34.73 42.03 37.52
N ASP A 610 34.42 41.68 36.27
CA ASP A 610 34.24 42.57 35.11
C ASP A 610 35.58 43.13 34.60
N LYS A 611 35.66 43.23 33.26
CA LYS A 611 36.78 43.62 32.36
C LYS A 611 37.56 42.46 31.73
N THR A 612 37.24 42.08 30.49
CA THR A 612 37.42 42.74 29.17
C THR A 612 38.81 42.55 28.57
N GLU A 613 38.77 42.25 27.26
CA GLU A 613 39.83 42.45 26.25
C GLU A 613 41.01 41.48 26.32
N ASP A 614 41.57 40.99 25.22
CA ASP A 614 41.16 40.92 23.82
C ASP A 614 42.15 39.95 23.15
N LEU A 615 41.74 39.39 22.02
CA LEU A 615 42.55 39.05 20.84
C LEU A 615 44.03 38.64 21.02
N SER A 616 44.37 37.44 20.55
CA SER A 616 45.13 37.32 19.29
C SER A 616 45.39 35.85 18.92
N ASN A 617 45.06 35.55 17.66
CA ASN A 617 45.64 34.48 16.85
C ASN A 617 47.16 34.40 17.02
N GLU A 618 47.73 33.20 16.95
CA GLU A 618 48.48 32.77 15.76
C GLU A 618 48.94 31.32 15.85
N GLU A 619 49.06 30.79 14.64
CA GLU A 619 49.44 29.47 14.17
C GLU A 619 50.73 28.90 14.78
N ASN A 620 50.80 27.57 14.92
CA ASN A 620 51.83 26.77 14.23
C ASN A 620 51.66 25.26 14.49
N ASP A 621 51.32 24.57 13.41
CA ASP A 621 52.07 23.47 12.79
C ASP A 621 53.15 22.75 13.64
N ASN A 622 52.94 21.46 13.94
CA ASN A 622 53.77 20.35 13.39
C ASN A 622 53.55 18.99 14.10
N THR A 623 53.48 17.97 13.26
CA THR A 623 54.02 16.60 13.36
C THR A 623 54.50 16.07 14.71
N ASP A 624 54.03 14.89 15.12
CA ASP A 624 54.82 13.65 15.01
C ASP A 624 54.08 12.39 15.52
N GLU A 625 54.44 11.27 14.91
CA GLU A 625 53.95 9.90 15.10
C GLU A 625 54.30 9.26 16.46
N PRO A 626 53.64 8.13 16.82
CA PRO A 626 53.58 7.61 18.18
C PRO A 626 54.73 6.65 18.52
N LEU A 627 55.10 6.63 19.80
CA LEU A 627 55.93 5.59 20.42
C LEU A 627 55.05 4.48 21.00
N ASP A 628 55.44 3.25 20.65
CA ASP A 628 55.09 2.00 21.32
C ASP A 628 55.39 2.06 22.82
N ASP A 629 54.56 1.39 23.61
CA ASP A 629 55.04 0.58 24.74
C ASP A 629 54.02 -0.51 25.08
N ASP A 630 54.43 -1.75 24.82
CA ASP A 630 53.90 -2.99 25.37
C ASP A 630 53.91 -2.96 26.90
N ILE A 631 52.90 -3.53 27.57
CA ILE A 631 53.03 -4.37 28.77
C ILE A 631 51.70 -5.13 28.98
N LEU A 632 51.76 -6.46 28.82
CA LEU A 632 50.80 -7.42 29.39
C LEU A 632 51.04 -7.56 30.89
N PRO A 633 50.03 -8.01 31.66
CA PRO A 633 50.23 -9.36 32.22
C PRO A 633 48.98 -10.27 32.20
N SER A 634 49.29 -11.56 32.05
CA SER A 634 48.68 -12.75 32.68
C SER A 634 47.69 -12.45 33.82
N GLY A 635 46.55 -13.13 34.00
CA GLY A 635 46.23 -14.51 33.69
C GLY A 635 45.62 -15.15 34.95
N ASN A 636 44.61 -16.00 34.71
CA ASN A 636 44.07 -17.05 35.60
C ASN A 636 43.09 -16.63 36.73
N PRO A 637 42.30 -17.57 37.28
CA PRO A 637 41.34 -18.48 36.64
C PRO A 637 39.98 -18.49 37.37
N PHE A 638 38.87 -18.75 36.67
CA PHE A 638 37.78 -19.67 37.06
C PHE A 638 36.82 -19.86 35.88
#